data_AF-A0AAV1I4H4-F1
#
_entry.id   AF-A0AAV1I4H4-F1
#
_cell.length_a   1.000
_cell.length_b   1.000
_cell.length_c   1.000
_cell.angle_alpha   90.00
_cell.angle_beta   90.00
_cell.angle_gamma   90.00
#
_symmetry.space_group_name_H-M   'P 1'
#
loop_
_entity.id
_entity.type
_entity.pdbx_description
1 polymer ?
#
loop_
_entity_poly.entity_id
_entity_poly.type
_entity_poly.pdbx_seq_one_letter_code
_entity_poly.pdbx_strand_id
1 'polypeptide(L)'
;MGIMVEGSGDGLGLCLHDGLPSMAQLLQPAQDKLRQQLLATKQRLEEELRERCYAIKAAEERRLNFGVELYGYQQQLAQVQAGLEQSKSQVLDLATRRQDEEPISIEMRHDVEKNAESLEADRGDVQAFRNELNDVSNELRLLQQHTEDQQGSVLVQKGARSAAEQAAQKAASAKKERQQVITRLQGQLSAKHAELADLSIKRAQQEAVEVSSRAVLVEVNKDIATVQSEQRKHLQQWQSSLLKVHKQEATLKETESQCEELQLQHRSTLAELRSCKTQEHAAAQAVDQAALLAERLRAEAAGAQQSADSLHAQDSALKARLPYLSLLIAVTLQRFEESLKATEHGLAEVQSDAKTLARGRLAVEQALHKAAEEVKAADRDLLEQAGSESSAQGSMRDALKQLTLLRSKTAEVEQDVEAAQRTSAATESKVAQTKAACKRKGEALKEAEAQLKEREQALAALQGRLDRGTQKVDRRARELDALNRQHQKVMAAVPAGEDAGPLEATISNLKRKISLRSARLAEQQAQWLKQQEELQAALASRAAAAEKLALAQSTHAVMDHRRARLGRQLQGANKDTKNLSACIIRQRADMARLNSALADSTAEKARLEDDVFTLHGQIEQVTKDGKEQVEDLIKQADKLQAEKHNHLSQSLKLEQQIKECKKDMQLQKEMQLALHPEYRQAESAALAKEVSRLRLCLSELHSQQHRLQTDIANAIANRETSVVKGRAMERLAEDRKGPSGAEHKKRQMLGALAASLQEMEKSIGEADAKVTALKAQQAELDSQAGAIRQHCEELRQEQEEEGAAVARLTDSKCQELICTARAQRSAKWYEEAAAGKLSLTENLERQLKRARAKHERLKDALEGIAESHPEVSQELRRALMHHMSAQAPDQAAGAQTGAQSARIPLTEVADANVASETQEGPNASLSTSEVTAALENMQAR
;
A
#
# COMPACT_ATOMS: atom_id res chain seq x y z
N MET A 1 -0.68 144.07 21.77
CA MET A 1 -0.77 145.33 20.99
C MET A 1 -0.68 146.48 21.98
N GLY A 2 -0.12 147.64 21.58
CA GLY A 2 -0.09 148.90 22.36
C GLY A 2 0.70 148.80 23.67
N ILE A 3 1.79 149.52 23.93
CA ILE A 3 2.05 150.94 23.70
C ILE A 3 0.83 151.80 24.08
N MET A 4 0.84 152.47 25.24
CA MET A 4 1.03 153.93 25.29
C MET A 4 0.93 154.55 26.71
N VAL A 5 1.93 155.39 27.01
CA VAL A 5 1.80 156.80 27.45
C VAL A 5 1.14 157.12 28.82
N GLU A 6 2.02 157.55 29.74
CA GLU A 6 2.01 158.79 30.54
C GLU A 6 0.80 159.25 31.40
N GLY A 7 1.16 159.89 32.51
CA GLY A 7 0.60 161.19 32.92
C GLY A 7 -0.66 161.13 33.80
N SER A 8 -0.70 161.71 35.00
CA SER A 8 -0.11 162.99 35.42
C SER A 8 0.10 163.02 36.94
N GLY A 9 0.88 163.99 37.44
CA GLY A 9 1.01 164.22 38.89
C GLY A 9 -0.02 165.24 39.39
N ASP A 10 -0.69 164.94 40.50
CA ASP A 10 -1.51 165.91 41.23
C ASP A 10 -0.62 166.89 42.00
N GLY A 11 -0.29 168.01 41.35
CA GLY A 11 0.33 169.15 41.99
C GLY A 11 -0.67 169.92 42.85
N LEU A 12 -0.50 169.83 44.17
CA LEU A 12 -0.90 170.79 45.21
C LEU A 12 -2.07 171.74 44.86
N GLY A 13 -3.26 171.43 45.37
CA GLY A 13 -4.41 172.33 45.28
C GLY A 13 -4.21 173.64 46.07
N LEU A 14 -4.90 174.69 45.64
CA LEU A 14 -5.13 175.92 46.42
C LEU A 14 -6.63 176.20 46.51
N CYS A 15 -7.05 176.68 47.69
CA CYS A 15 -8.45 176.91 48.03
C CYS A 15 -8.97 178.24 47.45
N LEU A 16 -10.30 178.40 47.33
CA LEU A 16 -11.09 179.34 48.16
C LEU A 16 -12.60 179.41 47.79
N HIS A 17 -13.40 179.73 48.81
CA HIS A 17 -14.79 180.23 48.84
C HIS A 17 -15.94 179.51 48.09
N ASP A 18 -16.78 178.85 48.91
CA ASP A 18 -18.17 179.26 49.22
C ASP A 18 -19.10 179.78 48.10
N GLY A 19 -20.24 179.08 47.91
CA GLY A 19 -21.32 179.60 47.06
C GLY A 19 -22.50 178.65 46.79
N LEU A 20 -23.23 178.23 47.85
CA LEU A 20 -24.41 177.34 47.82
C LEU A 20 -24.13 175.88 47.38
N PRO A 21 -24.83 174.87 47.95
CA PRO A 21 -24.75 173.50 47.46
C PRO A 21 -25.47 173.39 46.11
N SER A 22 -24.69 173.31 45.03
CA SER A 22 -25.19 172.99 43.68
C SER A 22 -25.99 171.68 43.70
N MET A 23 -27.02 171.58 42.85
CA MET A 23 -27.89 170.41 42.71
C MET A 23 -27.10 169.10 42.48
N ALA A 24 -25.88 169.19 41.93
CA ALA A 24 -24.95 168.06 41.78
C ALA A 24 -24.57 167.40 43.11
N GLN A 25 -24.30 168.18 44.17
CA GLN A 25 -23.94 167.63 45.49
C GLN A 25 -25.12 166.89 46.16
N LEU A 26 -26.36 167.33 45.89
CA LEU A 26 -27.56 166.66 46.40
C LEU A 26 -27.81 165.30 45.73
N LEU A 27 -27.26 165.08 44.53
CA LEU A 27 -27.45 163.88 43.72
C LEU A 27 -26.31 162.85 43.85
N GLN A 28 -25.16 163.20 44.42
CA GLN A 28 -23.99 162.31 44.45
C GLN A 28 -24.24 160.98 45.18
N PRO A 29 -24.79 160.94 46.42
CA PRO A 29 -25.06 159.69 47.12
C PRO A 29 -26.06 158.77 46.39
N ALA A 30 -26.98 159.37 45.64
CA ALA A 30 -27.92 158.68 44.78
C ALA A 30 -27.23 158.07 43.54
N GLN A 31 -26.31 158.81 42.92
CA GLN A 31 -25.50 158.33 41.79
C GLN A 31 -24.53 157.21 42.20
N ASP A 32 -23.88 157.31 43.36
CA ASP A 32 -22.94 156.29 43.83
C ASP A 32 -23.63 154.99 44.23
N LYS A 33 -24.80 155.04 44.89
CA LYS A 33 -25.58 153.82 45.16
C LYS A 33 -26.01 153.13 43.86
N LEU A 34 -26.45 153.90 42.87
CA LEU A 34 -26.78 153.37 41.54
C LEU A 34 -25.54 152.78 40.83
N ARG A 35 -24.37 153.42 40.95
CA ARG A 35 -23.10 152.92 40.38
C ARG A 35 -22.69 151.59 41.01
N GLN A 36 -22.81 151.45 42.33
CA GLN A 36 -22.56 150.19 43.05
C GLN A 36 -23.52 149.08 42.59
N GLN A 37 -24.82 149.37 42.48
CA GLN A 37 -25.81 148.42 41.93
C GLN A 37 -25.41 147.93 40.54
N LEU A 38 -25.09 148.86 39.62
CA LEU A 38 -24.74 148.54 38.25
C LEU A 38 -23.45 147.70 38.17
N LEU A 39 -22.42 148.03 38.94
CA LEU A 39 -21.18 147.25 39.01
C LEU A 39 -21.41 145.83 39.54
N ALA A 40 -22.19 145.67 40.62
CA ALA A 40 -22.53 144.34 41.14
C ALA A 40 -23.36 143.52 40.13
N THR A 41 -24.28 144.15 39.39
CA THR A 41 -25.01 143.45 38.32
C THR A 41 -24.13 143.08 37.14
N LYS A 42 -23.12 143.90 36.81
CA LYS A 42 -22.13 143.61 35.76
C LYS A 42 -21.26 142.41 36.16
N GLN A 43 -20.67 142.42 37.37
CA GLN A 43 -19.81 141.33 37.86
C GLN A 43 -20.53 139.98 37.80
N ARG A 44 -21.76 139.92 38.33
CA ARG A 44 -22.59 138.71 38.27
C ARG A 44 -22.90 138.26 36.84
N LEU A 45 -23.20 139.19 35.91
CA LEU A 45 -23.45 138.83 34.51
C LEU A 45 -22.18 138.34 33.81
N GLU A 46 -21.00 138.84 34.17
CA GLU A 46 -19.73 138.30 33.67
C GLU A 46 -19.43 136.89 34.24
N GLU A 47 -19.81 136.62 35.49
CA GLU A 47 -19.71 135.28 36.10
C GLU A 47 -20.66 134.29 35.42
N GLU A 48 -21.94 134.63 35.28
CA GLU A 48 -22.93 133.82 34.54
C GLU A 48 -22.49 133.61 33.08
N LEU A 49 -21.90 134.62 32.42
CA LEU A 49 -21.34 134.47 31.07
C LEU A 49 -20.15 133.49 31.05
N ARG A 50 -19.20 133.59 31.99
CA ARG A 50 -18.05 132.68 32.10
C ARG A 50 -18.53 131.23 32.27
N GLU A 51 -19.45 130.97 33.19
CA GLU A 51 -20.04 129.63 33.40
C GLU A 51 -20.67 129.07 32.12
N ARG A 52 -21.45 129.89 31.40
CA ARG A 52 -22.05 129.47 30.12
C ARG A 52 -21.00 129.20 29.04
N CYS A 53 -19.94 130.01 28.95
CA CYS A 53 -18.83 129.76 28.03
C CYS A 53 -18.08 128.46 28.35
N TYR A 54 -17.85 128.13 29.62
CA TYR A 54 -17.27 126.83 30.00
C TYR A 54 -18.22 125.67 29.68
N ALA A 55 -19.52 125.80 29.96
CA ALA A 55 -20.51 124.77 29.64
C ALA A 55 -20.64 124.49 28.13
N ILE A 56 -20.53 125.52 27.29
CA ILE A 56 -20.50 125.39 25.82
C ILE A 56 -19.23 124.64 25.39
N LYS A 57 -18.04 125.07 25.81
CA LYS A 57 -16.78 124.39 25.45
C LYS A 57 -16.76 122.92 25.85
N ALA A 58 -17.18 122.61 27.08
CA ALA A 58 -17.26 121.25 27.57
C ALA A 58 -18.33 120.39 26.87
N ALA A 59 -19.27 121.00 26.13
CA ALA A 59 -20.22 120.30 25.25
C ALA A 59 -19.67 120.14 23.83
N GLU A 60 -18.93 121.12 23.31
CA GLU A 60 -18.22 121.05 22.04
C GLU A 60 -17.12 119.97 22.07
N GLU A 61 -16.31 119.92 23.15
CA GLU A 61 -15.32 118.87 23.40
C GLU A 61 -15.97 117.48 23.41
N ARG A 62 -17.10 117.30 24.12
CA ARG A 62 -17.85 116.05 24.10
C ARG A 62 -18.38 115.69 22.70
N ARG A 63 -18.88 116.67 21.94
CA ARG A 63 -19.33 116.44 20.56
C ARG A 63 -18.17 116.04 19.64
N LEU A 64 -16.98 116.61 19.82
CA LEU A 64 -15.78 116.25 19.08
C LEU A 64 -15.32 114.83 19.43
N ASN A 65 -15.28 114.47 20.72
CA ASN A 65 -14.92 113.13 21.17
C ASN A 65 -15.89 112.06 20.61
N PHE A 66 -17.21 112.27 20.73
CA PHE A 66 -18.20 111.38 20.11
C PHE A 66 -18.07 111.33 18.57
N GLY A 67 -17.62 112.41 17.92
CA GLY A 67 -17.32 112.43 16.49
C GLY A 67 -16.11 111.57 16.12
N VAL A 68 -15.05 111.58 16.94
CA VAL A 68 -13.86 110.73 16.79
C VAL A 68 -14.21 109.26 17.06
N GLU A 69 -14.99 108.97 18.12
CA GLU A 69 -15.49 107.63 18.41
C GLU A 69 -16.36 107.09 17.27
N LEU A 70 -17.31 107.89 16.76
CA LEU A 70 -18.16 107.52 15.63
C LEU A 70 -17.34 107.26 14.35
N TYR A 71 -16.32 108.07 14.07
CA TYR A 71 -15.40 107.83 12.96
C TYR A 71 -14.58 106.54 13.16
N GLY A 72 -14.14 106.25 14.40
CA GLY A 72 -13.50 104.99 14.76
C GLY A 72 -14.41 103.78 14.50
N TYR A 73 -15.68 103.85 14.91
CA TYR A 73 -16.67 102.79 14.62
C TYR A 73 -16.97 102.67 13.12
N GLN A 74 -17.00 103.77 12.35
CA GLN A 74 -17.13 103.74 10.89
C GLN A 74 -15.92 103.07 10.22
N GLN A 75 -14.70 103.34 10.70
CA GLN A 75 -13.47 102.70 10.21
C GLN A 75 -13.43 101.19 10.54
N GLN A 76 -13.84 100.81 11.76
CA GLN A 76 -13.99 99.40 12.15
C GLN A 76 -15.05 98.69 11.30
N LEU A 77 -16.20 99.33 11.06
CA LEU A 77 -17.26 98.78 10.20
C LEU A 77 -16.77 98.57 8.76
N ALA A 78 -16.03 99.53 8.19
CA ALA A 78 -15.44 99.41 6.86
C ALA A 78 -14.39 98.27 6.79
N GLN A 79 -13.58 98.09 7.83
CA GLN A 79 -12.64 96.96 7.94
C GLN A 79 -13.36 95.61 8.00
N VAL A 80 -14.44 95.51 8.80
CA VAL A 80 -15.26 94.29 8.89
C VAL A 80 -16.01 94.01 7.58
N GLN A 81 -16.48 95.04 6.88
CA GLN A 81 -17.10 94.91 5.56
C GLN A 81 -16.11 94.41 4.50
N ALA A 82 -14.91 95.00 4.44
CA ALA A 82 -13.85 94.54 3.54
C ALA A 82 -13.40 93.10 3.85
N GLY A 83 -13.27 92.74 5.14
CA GLY A 83 -12.98 91.38 5.58
C GLY A 83 -14.08 90.38 5.21
N LEU A 84 -15.35 90.80 5.31
CA LEU A 84 -16.50 89.98 4.90
C LEU A 84 -16.57 89.79 3.37
N GLU A 85 -16.21 90.82 2.59
CA GLU A 85 -16.13 90.71 1.12
C GLU A 85 -14.96 89.81 0.70
N GLN A 86 -13.80 89.92 1.36
CA GLN A 86 -12.68 89.02 1.16
C GLN A 86 -13.02 87.57 1.57
N SER A 87 -13.75 87.35 2.67
CA SER A 87 -14.18 85.99 3.04
C SER A 87 -15.20 85.43 2.05
N LYS A 88 -16.08 86.28 1.48
CA LYS A 88 -17.02 85.87 0.43
C LYS A 88 -16.29 85.49 -0.86
N SER A 89 -15.28 86.24 -1.29
CA SER A 89 -14.49 85.86 -2.47
C SER A 89 -13.73 84.55 -2.22
N GLN A 90 -13.12 84.38 -1.04
CA GLN A 90 -12.47 83.12 -0.65
C GLN A 90 -13.44 81.92 -0.65
N VAL A 91 -14.67 82.09 -0.16
CA VAL A 91 -15.69 81.02 -0.20
C VAL A 91 -16.12 80.69 -1.64
N LEU A 92 -16.21 81.69 -2.53
CA LEU A 92 -16.47 81.46 -3.96
C LEU A 92 -15.28 80.77 -4.65
N ASP A 93 -14.05 81.19 -4.37
CA ASP A 93 -12.81 80.58 -4.90
C ASP A 93 -12.61 79.13 -4.41
N LEU A 94 -13.09 78.80 -3.21
CA LEU A 94 -13.10 77.42 -2.69
C LEU A 94 -14.25 76.60 -3.30
N ALA A 95 -15.40 77.22 -3.56
CA ALA A 95 -16.53 76.55 -4.21
C ALA A 95 -16.22 76.19 -5.68
N THR A 96 -15.58 77.08 -6.43
CA THR A 96 -15.14 76.79 -7.81
C THR A 96 -14.07 75.72 -7.85
N ARG A 97 -13.02 75.81 -7.02
CA ARG A 97 -12.00 74.75 -6.91
C ARG A 97 -12.60 73.40 -6.57
N ARG A 98 -13.54 73.34 -5.62
CA ARG A 98 -14.27 72.10 -5.31
C ARG A 98 -15.05 71.59 -6.52
N GLN A 99 -15.71 72.46 -7.27
CA GLN A 99 -16.45 72.08 -8.48
C GLN A 99 -15.53 71.58 -9.61
N ASP A 100 -14.29 72.07 -9.69
CA ASP A 100 -13.26 71.58 -10.63
C ASP A 100 -12.59 70.27 -10.15
N GLU A 101 -12.43 70.08 -8.83
CA GLU A 101 -11.81 68.89 -8.22
C GLU A 101 -12.78 67.70 -8.09
N GLU A 102 -14.08 67.93 -7.91
CA GLU A 102 -15.10 66.87 -7.81
C GLU A 102 -15.17 65.93 -9.04
N PRO A 103 -15.20 66.39 -10.31
CA PRO A 103 -15.18 65.49 -11.47
C PRO A 103 -13.88 64.68 -11.55
N ILE A 104 -12.72 65.29 -11.27
CA ILE A 104 -11.43 64.57 -11.22
C ILE A 104 -11.46 63.49 -10.14
N SER A 105 -12.04 63.79 -8.98
CA SER A 105 -12.22 62.84 -7.89
C SER A 105 -13.19 61.69 -8.22
N ILE A 106 -14.15 61.91 -9.13
CA ILE A 106 -15.05 60.87 -9.65
C ILE A 106 -14.34 60.01 -10.70
N GLU A 107 -13.63 60.62 -11.66
CA GLU A 107 -12.80 59.92 -12.65
C GLU A 107 -11.76 59.02 -11.98
N MET A 108 -11.00 59.54 -11.01
CA MET A 108 -10.02 58.75 -10.24
C MET A 108 -10.65 57.61 -9.44
N ARG A 109 -11.90 57.76 -8.97
CA ARG A 109 -12.62 56.67 -8.27
C ARG A 109 -13.04 55.58 -9.24
N HIS A 110 -13.62 55.93 -10.37
CA HIS A 110 -14.01 55.00 -11.43
C HIS A 110 -12.79 54.30 -12.09
N ASP A 111 -11.65 54.98 -12.18
CA ASP A 111 -10.38 54.34 -12.59
C ASP A 111 -9.84 53.39 -11.51
N VAL A 112 -9.94 53.72 -10.22
CA VAL A 112 -9.60 52.77 -9.13
C VAL A 112 -10.55 51.58 -9.12
N GLU A 113 -11.84 51.79 -9.38
CA GLU A 113 -12.87 50.75 -9.47
C GLU A 113 -12.59 49.79 -10.65
N LYS A 114 -12.31 50.32 -11.85
CA LYS A 114 -11.85 49.52 -13.01
C LYS A 114 -10.54 48.78 -12.76
N ASN A 115 -9.60 49.39 -12.07
CA ASN A 115 -8.36 48.70 -11.67
C ASN A 115 -8.65 47.61 -10.62
N ALA A 116 -9.66 47.76 -9.76
CA ALA A 116 -10.10 46.73 -8.83
C ALA A 116 -10.83 45.58 -9.56
N GLU A 117 -11.71 45.87 -10.53
CA GLU A 117 -12.32 44.89 -11.43
C GLU A 117 -11.24 44.10 -12.19
N SER A 118 -10.27 44.80 -12.79
CA SER A 118 -9.14 44.15 -13.48
C SER A 118 -8.28 43.32 -12.53
N LEU A 119 -8.07 43.77 -11.29
CA LEU A 119 -7.32 43.01 -10.29
C LEU A 119 -8.10 41.80 -9.74
N GLU A 120 -9.43 41.83 -9.70
CA GLU A 120 -10.24 40.65 -9.39
C GLU A 120 -10.32 39.68 -10.57
N ALA A 121 -10.32 40.17 -11.82
CA ALA A 121 -10.12 39.34 -13.00
C ALA A 121 -8.74 38.65 -12.98
N ASP A 122 -7.66 39.40 -12.74
CA ASP A 122 -6.30 38.86 -12.55
C ASP A 122 -6.23 37.87 -11.36
N ARG A 123 -6.97 38.12 -10.27
CA ARG A 123 -7.08 37.17 -9.13
C ARG A 123 -7.89 35.93 -9.49
N GLY A 124 -8.90 36.06 -10.34
CA GLY A 124 -9.67 34.96 -10.92
C GLY A 124 -8.78 34.08 -11.79
N ASP A 125 -8.05 34.68 -12.73
CA ASP A 125 -7.08 34.00 -13.59
C ASP A 125 -5.93 33.39 -12.77
N VAL A 126 -5.37 34.08 -11.77
CA VAL A 126 -4.36 33.50 -10.86
C VAL A 126 -4.95 32.38 -10.00
N GLN A 127 -6.24 32.38 -9.67
CA GLN A 127 -6.90 31.25 -9.03
C GLN A 127 -7.14 30.10 -10.02
N ALA A 128 -7.53 30.38 -11.25
CA ALA A 128 -7.64 29.38 -12.32
C ALA A 128 -6.28 28.72 -12.59
N PHE A 129 -5.21 29.50 -12.82
CA PHE A 129 -3.85 28.98 -12.97
C PHE A 129 -3.33 28.28 -11.71
N ARG A 130 -3.77 28.63 -10.50
CA ARG A 130 -3.47 27.85 -9.29
C ARG A 130 -4.24 26.54 -9.23
N ASN A 131 -5.48 26.50 -9.70
CA ASN A 131 -6.27 25.28 -9.79
C ASN A 131 -5.72 24.38 -10.90
N GLU A 132 -5.41 24.90 -12.07
CA GLU A 132 -4.67 24.20 -13.13
C GLU A 132 -3.29 23.75 -12.66
N LEU A 133 -2.54 24.56 -11.90
CA LEU A 133 -1.25 24.13 -11.33
C LEU A 133 -1.44 23.07 -10.24
N ASN A 134 -2.51 23.13 -9.44
CA ASN A 134 -2.86 22.09 -8.47
C ASN A 134 -3.32 20.81 -9.17
N ASP A 135 -4.02 20.89 -10.29
CA ASP A 135 -4.50 19.76 -11.06
C ASP A 135 -3.37 19.15 -11.89
N VAL A 136 -2.53 19.94 -12.54
CA VAL A 136 -1.25 19.50 -13.13
C VAL A 136 -0.28 19.01 -12.04
N SER A 137 -0.33 19.52 -10.80
CA SER A 137 0.45 18.98 -9.68
C SER A 137 -0.17 17.70 -9.12
N ASN A 138 -1.50 17.52 -9.17
CA ASN A 138 -2.19 16.29 -8.82
C ASN A 138 -1.99 15.23 -9.90
N GLU A 139 -2.03 15.59 -11.18
CA GLU A 139 -1.66 14.75 -12.32
C GLU A 139 -0.17 14.43 -12.27
N LEU A 140 0.71 15.39 -11.98
CA LEU A 140 2.14 15.13 -11.77
C LEU A 140 2.36 14.27 -10.53
N ARG A 141 1.57 14.40 -9.46
CA ARG A 141 1.63 13.53 -8.28
C ARG A 141 1.04 12.15 -8.57
N LEU A 142 0.02 12.04 -9.41
CA LEU A 142 -0.54 10.78 -9.89
C LEU A 142 0.38 10.11 -10.91
N LEU A 143 1.16 10.87 -11.68
CA LEU A 143 2.21 10.41 -12.58
C LEU A 143 3.52 10.15 -11.85
N GLN A 144 3.79 10.81 -10.71
CA GLN A 144 4.87 10.48 -9.80
C GLN A 144 4.50 9.22 -9.02
N GLN A 145 3.32 9.13 -8.43
CA GLN A 145 2.79 7.89 -7.85
C GLN A 145 2.71 6.80 -8.89
N HIS A 146 2.25 7.06 -10.12
CA HIS A 146 2.27 6.05 -11.19
C HIS A 146 3.68 5.78 -11.72
N THR A 147 4.66 6.68 -11.61
CA THR A 147 6.07 6.39 -11.91
C THR A 147 6.88 5.91 -10.70
N GLU A 148 6.33 5.92 -9.49
CA GLU A 148 6.83 5.28 -8.25
C GLU A 148 6.17 3.91 -8.05
N ASP A 149 4.97 3.71 -8.59
CA ASP A 149 4.29 2.42 -8.76
C ASP A 149 4.74 1.75 -10.06
N GLN A 150 5.10 2.50 -11.12
CA GLN A 150 5.85 1.91 -12.24
C GLN A 150 7.33 1.76 -11.89
N GLN A 151 8.01 2.66 -11.17
CA GLN A 151 9.38 2.36 -10.69
C GLN A 151 9.36 1.32 -9.59
N GLY A 152 8.33 1.27 -8.75
CA GLY A 152 8.09 0.25 -7.74
C GLY A 152 7.74 -1.07 -8.41
N SER A 153 6.85 -1.09 -9.39
CA SER A 153 6.62 -2.23 -10.28
C SER A 153 7.81 -2.50 -11.20
N VAL A 154 8.78 -1.59 -11.39
CA VAL A 154 10.05 -1.80 -12.12
C VAL A 154 11.21 -1.97 -11.14
N LEU A 155 10.96 -2.04 -9.83
CA LEU A 155 11.88 -2.47 -8.76
C LEU A 155 11.35 -3.76 -8.11
N VAL A 156 10.10 -4.10 -8.36
CA VAL A 156 9.46 -5.41 -8.23
C VAL A 156 9.50 -6.14 -9.57
N GLN A 157 9.56 -5.47 -10.74
CA GLN A 157 9.99 -6.09 -12.01
C GLN A 157 11.48 -5.95 -12.26
N LYS A 158 12.28 -5.03 -11.70
CA LYS A 158 13.75 -5.27 -11.58
C LYS A 158 14.06 -6.10 -10.35
N GLY A 159 13.16 -6.21 -9.38
CA GLY A 159 13.28 -7.13 -8.24
C GLY A 159 12.94 -8.56 -8.63
N ALA A 160 11.91 -8.76 -9.47
CA ALA A 160 11.50 -10.04 -10.04
C ALA A 160 12.07 -10.29 -11.43
N ARG A 161 12.60 -9.30 -12.16
CA ARG A 161 13.59 -9.56 -13.22
C ARG A 161 14.91 -9.85 -12.56
N SER A 162 15.54 -9.00 -11.74
CA SER A 162 16.76 -9.43 -11.02
C SER A 162 16.55 -10.65 -10.11
N ALA A 163 15.33 -11.04 -9.70
CA ALA A 163 15.08 -12.37 -9.11
C ALA A 163 14.63 -13.46 -10.09
N ALA A 164 14.18 -13.17 -11.31
CA ALA A 164 14.00 -14.10 -12.45
C ALA A 164 15.07 -13.95 -13.55
N GLU A 165 16.19 -13.32 -13.21
CA GLU A 165 17.41 -13.04 -13.97
C GLU A 165 18.57 -13.31 -13.02
N GLN A 166 18.42 -13.16 -11.68
CA GLN A 166 19.06 -14.10 -10.75
C GLN A 166 18.38 -15.45 -10.73
N ALA A 167 17.08 -15.66 -11.01
CA ALA A 167 16.55 -17.03 -11.19
C ALA A 167 16.53 -17.49 -12.65
N ALA A 168 16.74 -16.62 -13.66
CA ALA A 168 17.18 -17.05 -14.99
C ALA A 168 18.69 -16.90 -15.21
N GLN A 169 19.49 -16.56 -14.20
CA GLN A 169 20.95 -16.78 -14.17
C GLN A 169 21.39 -17.67 -13.01
N LYS A 170 20.52 -18.00 -12.04
CA LYS A 170 20.55 -19.26 -11.26
C LYS A 170 19.77 -20.36 -11.97
N ALA A 171 18.92 -20.06 -12.95
CA ALA A 171 18.45 -21.01 -13.98
C ALA A 171 18.85 -20.56 -15.40
N ALA A 172 20.01 -19.90 -15.51
CA ALA A 172 20.93 -20.05 -16.64
C ALA A 172 22.37 -20.37 -16.20
N SER A 173 22.74 -20.21 -14.92
CA SER A 173 23.70 -21.13 -14.29
C SER A 173 23.00 -22.48 -14.17
N ALA A 174 21.91 -22.66 -13.42
CA ALA A 174 21.20 -23.95 -13.44
C ALA A 174 20.38 -24.25 -14.70
N LYS A 175 20.40 -23.44 -15.78
CA LYS A 175 20.10 -23.94 -17.15
C LYS A 175 21.36 -24.16 -17.98
N LYS A 176 22.55 -23.68 -17.61
CA LYS A 176 23.84 -24.10 -18.19
C LYS A 176 24.42 -25.32 -17.49
N GLU A 177 24.19 -25.50 -16.20
CA GLU A 177 24.40 -26.71 -15.41
C GLU A 177 23.28 -27.69 -15.72
N ARG A 178 21.99 -27.30 -15.80
CA ARG A 178 20.98 -28.18 -16.42
C ARG A 178 21.15 -28.32 -17.93
N GLN A 179 21.97 -27.55 -18.67
CA GLN A 179 22.28 -27.85 -20.09
C GLN A 179 23.63 -28.57 -20.23
N GLN A 180 24.53 -28.52 -19.25
CA GLN A 180 25.66 -29.44 -19.14
C GLN A 180 25.16 -30.79 -18.61
N VAL A 181 24.17 -30.80 -17.73
CA VAL A 181 23.44 -31.98 -17.25
C VAL A 181 22.35 -32.38 -18.23
N ILE A 182 21.73 -31.53 -19.06
CA ILE A 182 20.87 -31.97 -20.18
C ILE A 182 21.72 -32.38 -21.37
N THR A 183 22.85 -31.75 -21.72
CA THR A 183 23.75 -32.28 -22.76
C THR A 183 24.54 -33.49 -22.26
N ARG A 184 24.79 -33.65 -20.95
CA ARG A 184 25.22 -34.93 -20.36
C ARG A 184 24.08 -35.92 -20.25
N LEU A 185 22.84 -35.53 -19.95
CA LEU A 185 21.68 -36.43 -19.91
C LEU A 185 21.11 -36.70 -21.30
N GLN A 186 21.49 -35.95 -22.35
CA GLN A 186 21.22 -36.11 -23.79
C GLN A 186 22.38 -36.78 -24.50
N GLY A 187 23.61 -36.63 -24.00
CA GLY A 187 24.74 -37.49 -24.34
C GLY A 187 24.61 -38.85 -23.67
N GLN A 188 24.05 -38.90 -22.45
CA GLN A 188 23.53 -40.11 -21.83
C GLN A 188 22.14 -40.47 -22.36
N LEU A 189 21.32 -39.57 -22.92
CA LEU A 189 20.06 -39.99 -23.58
C LEU A 189 20.39 -40.58 -24.92
N SER A 190 21.36 -40.03 -25.67
CA SER A 190 21.80 -40.54 -26.96
C SER A 190 22.71 -41.75 -26.77
N ALA A 191 23.54 -41.82 -25.73
CA ALA A 191 24.19 -43.07 -25.35
C ALA A 191 23.19 -44.09 -24.80
N LYS A 192 22.12 -43.70 -24.09
CA LYS A 192 21.04 -44.62 -23.69
C LYS A 192 20.02 -44.90 -24.80
N HIS A 193 19.92 -44.10 -25.85
CA HIS A 193 19.13 -44.38 -27.06
C HIS A 193 19.95 -45.12 -28.10
N ALA A 194 21.28 -44.97 -28.11
CA ALA A 194 22.20 -45.85 -28.82
C ALA A 194 22.32 -47.17 -28.08
N GLU A 195 22.39 -47.21 -26.75
CA GLU A 195 22.27 -48.44 -25.96
C GLU A 195 20.85 -49.02 -26.04
N LEU A 196 19.76 -48.23 -26.11
CA LEU A 196 18.41 -48.76 -26.32
C LEU A 196 18.14 -49.14 -27.77
N ALA A 197 18.82 -48.54 -28.76
CA ALA A 197 18.80 -49.00 -30.15
C ALA A 197 19.65 -50.26 -30.30
N ASP A 198 20.85 -50.30 -29.72
CA ASP A 198 21.66 -51.50 -29.57
C ASP A 198 20.90 -52.57 -28.80
N LEU A 199 20.19 -52.25 -27.72
CA LEU A 199 19.40 -53.20 -26.96
C LEU A 199 18.07 -53.50 -27.66
N SER A 200 17.53 -52.68 -28.55
CA SER A 200 16.38 -53.03 -29.39
C SER A 200 16.80 -53.83 -30.62
N ILE A 201 18.03 -53.67 -31.10
CA ILE A 201 18.66 -54.47 -32.16
C ILE A 201 19.10 -55.80 -31.56
N LYS A 202 19.78 -55.81 -30.41
CA LYS A 202 20.12 -57.02 -29.63
C LYS A 202 18.85 -57.69 -29.12
N ARG A 203 17.79 -56.96 -28.77
CA ARG A 203 16.47 -57.53 -28.46
C ARG A 203 15.75 -58.03 -29.70
N ALA A 204 15.79 -57.36 -30.85
CA ALA A 204 15.22 -57.90 -32.09
C ALA A 204 16.01 -59.12 -32.60
N GLN A 205 17.32 -59.15 -32.37
CA GLN A 205 18.17 -60.32 -32.59
C GLN A 205 17.88 -61.42 -31.55
N GLN A 206 17.68 -61.08 -30.27
CA GLN A 206 17.26 -62.03 -29.24
C GLN A 206 15.80 -62.49 -29.43
N GLU A 207 14.92 -61.69 -30.01
CA GLU A 207 13.53 -62.04 -30.34
C GLU A 207 13.49 -62.83 -31.65
N ALA A 208 14.39 -62.59 -32.61
CA ALA A 208 14.59 -63.46 -33.76
C ALA A 208 15.27 -64.78 -33.38
N VAL A 209 16.20 -64.77 -32.42
CA VAL A 209 16.83 -65.96 -31.83
C VAL A 209 15.89 -66.64 -30.85
N GLU A 210 14.98 -65.94 -30.19
CA GLU A 210 13.89 -66.55 -29.41
C GLU A 210 12.80 -67.07 -30.34
N VAL A 211 12.49 -66.44 -31.47
CA VAL A 211 11.53 -67.00 -32.44
C VAL A 211 12.14 -68.20 -33.16
N SER A 212 13.42 -68.18 -33.53
CA SER A 212 14.08 -69.34 -34.12
C SER A 212 14.37 -70.43 -33.08
N SER A 213 14.75 -70.11 -31.84
CA SER A 213 14.88 -71.11 -30.77
C SER A 213 13.53 -71.55 -30.19
N ARG A 214 12.46 -70.77 -30.28
CA ARG A 214 11.08 -71.23 -30.02
C ARG A 214 10.59 -72.10 -31.18
N ALA A 215 10.96 -71.83 -32.43
CA ALA A 215 10.70 -72.72 -33.55
C ALA A 215 11.45 -74.04 -33.36
N VAL A 216 12.75 -74.01 -33.05
CA VAL A 216 13.55 -75.19 -32.68
C VAL A 216 13.04 -75.84 -31.40
N LEU A 217 12.50 -75.12 -30.42
CA LEU A 217 11.84 -75.71 -29.23
C LEU A 217 10.45 -76.23 -29.55
N VAL A 218 9.75 -75.77 -30.60
CA VAL A 218 8.50 -76.35 -31.07
C VAL A 218 8.78 -77.59 -31.90
N GLU A 219 9.85 -77.62 -32.69
CA GLU A 219 10.37 -78.82 -33.35
C GLU A 219 10.89 -79.83 -32.32
N VAL A 220 11.70 -79.41 -31.34
CA VAL A 220 12.16 -80.26 -30.24
C VAL A 220 11.02 -80.65 -29.29
N ASN A 221 9.97 -79.84 -29.09
CA ASN A 221 8.77 -80.29 -28.35
C ASN A 221 7.90 -81.23 -29.18
N LYS A 222 7.87 -81.09 -30.51
CA LYS A 222 7.25 -82.03 -31.45
C LYS A 222 8.04 -83.35 -31.49
N ASP A 223 9.36 -83.30 -31.42
CA ASP A 223 10.24 -84.46 -31.34
C ASP A 223 10.21 -85.10 -29.94
N ILE A 224 10.07 -84.31 -28.87
CA ILE A 224 9.73 -84.82 -27.54
C ILE A 224 8.32 -85.39 -27.53
N ALA A 225 7.38 -84.89 -28.33
CA ALA A 225 6.04 -85.47 -28.46
C ALA A 225 6.02 -86.75 -29.31
N THR A 226 6.84 -86.87 -30.37
CA THR A 226 7.03 -88.13 -31.10
C THR A 226 7.76 -89.13 -30.22
N VAL A 227 8.87 -88.75 -29.57
CA VAL A 227 9.61 -89.57 -28.59
C VAL A 227 8.73 -89.93 -27.39
N GLN A 228 7.83 -89.06 -26.91
CA GLN A 228 6.85 -89.44 -25.89
C GLN A 228 5.77 -90.37 -26.47
N SER A 229 5.38 -90.21 -27.74
CA SER A 229 4.48 -91.18 -28.39
C SER A 229 5.17 -92.54 -28.56
N GLU A 230 6.47 -92.55 -28.83
CA GLU A 230 7.31 -93.73 -28.97
C GLU A 230 7.61 -94.35 -27.61
N GLN A 231 7.89 -93.57 -26.57
CA GLN A 231 7.95 -94.03 -25.19
C GLN A 231 6.61 -94.56 -24.72
N ARG A 232 5.46 -93.97 -25.10
CA ARG A 232 4.12 -94.52 -24.79
C ARG A 232 3.85 -95.80 -25.59
N LYS A 233 4.21 -95.85 -26.88
CA LYS A 233 4.14 -97.08 -27.70
C LYS A 233 5.06 -98.17 -27.15
N HIS A 234 6.28 -97.83 -26.73
CA HIS A 234 7.26 -98.75 -26.15
C HIS A 234 6.91 -99.12 -24.71
N LEU A 235 6.28 -98.26 -23.91
CA LEU A 235 5.70 -98.61 -22.62
C LEU A 235 4.45 -99.48 -22.78
N GLN A 236 3.64 -99.28 -23.81
CA GLN A 236 2.49 -100.15 -24.13
C GLN A 236 2.95 -101.48 -24.74
N GLN A 237 4.01 -101.49 -25.55
CA GLN A 237 4.68 -102.70 -26.02
C GLN A 237 5.38 -103.42 -24.86
N TRP A 238 6.03 -102.71 -23.96
CA TRP A 238 6.66 -103.26 -22.76
C TRP A 238 5.62 -103.77 -21.76
N GLN A 239 4.55 -103.03 -21.48
CA GLN A 239 3.42 -103.48 -20.66
C GLN A 239 2.69 -104.65 -21.31
N SER A 240 2.50 -104.69 -22.63
CA SER A 240 1.92 -105.87 -23.29
C SER A 240 2.92 -107.04 -23.37
N SER A 241 4.23 -106.78 -23.36
CA SER A 241 5.28 -107.80 -23.25
C SER A 241 5.47 -108.26 -21.81
N LEU A 242 5.17 -107.43 -20.81
CA LEU A 242 5.20 -107.72 -19.37
C LEU A 242 3.87 -108.33 -18.91
N LEU A 243 2.76 -108.09 -19.61
CA LEU A 243 1.53 -108.87 -19.51
C LEU A 243 1.66 -110.19 -20.28
N LYS A 244 2.45 -110.26 -21.36
CA LYS A 244 2.84 -111.54 -21.97
C LYS A 244 3.79 -112.30 -21.06
N VAL A 245 4.79 -111.66 -20.45
CA VAL A 245 5.71 -112.27 -19.49
C VAL A 245 4.97 -112.66 -18.21
N HIS A 246 4.11 -111.82 -17.61
CA HIS A 246 3.27 -112.24 -16.48
C HIS A 246 2.25 -113.33 -16.86
N LYS A 247 1.74 -113.39 -18.09
CA LYS A 247 0.97 -114.54 -18.57
C LYS A 247 1.85 -115.78 -18.76
N GLN A 248 3.07 -115.61 -19.25
CA GLN A 248 4.05 -116.68 -19.39
C GLN A 248 4.54 -117.16 -18.03
N GLU A 249 4.69 -116.30 -17.03
CA GLU A 249 4.99 -116.59 -15.62
C GLU A 249 3.79 -117.21 -14.91
N ALA A 250 2.56 -116.81 -15.26
CA ALA A 250 1.36 -117.45 -14.75
C ALA A 250 1.23 -118.86 -15.32
N THR A 251 1.38 -119.04 -16.64
CA THR A 251 1.44 -120.38 -17.24
C THR A 251 2.70 -121.14 -16.85
N LEU A 252 3.82 -120.47 -16.55
CA LEU A 252 5.05 -121.11 -16.11
C LEU A 252 4.92 -121.56 -14.66
N LYS A 253 4.31 -120.77 -13.77
CA LYS A 253 3.90 -121.20 -12.42
C LYS A 253 2.81 -122.28 -12.45
N GLU A 254 1.91 -122.24 -13.43
CA GLU A 254 0.95 -123.31 -13.67
C GLU A 254 1.68 -124.58 -14.14
N THR A 255 2.63 -124.50 -15.06
CA THR A 255 3.48 -125.64 -15.44
C THR A 255 4.51 -126.03 -14.38
N GLU A 256 4.91 -125.12 -13.47
CA GLU A 256 5.80 -125.41 -12.33
C GLU A 256 5.00 -126.13 -11.27
N SER A 257 3.77 -125.69 -10.94
CA SER A 257 2.88 -126.43 -10.03
C SER A 257 2.43 -127.76 -10.63
N GLN A 258 2.17 -127.84 -11.94
CA GLN A 258 2.00 -129.11 -12.65
C GLN A 258 3.29 -129.93 -12.69
N CYS A 259 4.49 -129.32 -12.74
CA CYS A 259 5.77 -130.04 -12.66
C CYS A 259 6.15 -130.42 -11.23
N GLU A 260 5.66 -129.73 -10.21
CA GLU A 260 5.76 -130.08 -8.79
C GLU A 260 4.77 -131.19 -8.48
N GLU A 261 3.56 -131.14 -9.02
CA GLU A 261 2.56 -132.21 -8.96
C GLU A 261 3.02 -133.44 -9.75
N LEU A 262 3.54 -133.29 -10.98
CA LEU A 262 4.19 -134.35 -11.74
C LEU A 262 5.50 -134.81 -11.08
N GLN A 263 6.21 -133.99 -10.31
CA GLN A 263 7.33 -134.44 -9.46
C GLN A 263 6.84 -135.13 -8.20
N LEU A 264 5.67 -134.80 -7.66
CA LEU A 264 5.07 -135.48 -6.53
C LEU A 264 4.54 -136.85 -6.97
N GLN A 265 3.90 -136.90 -8.14
CA GLN A 265 3.51 -138.12 -8.85
C GLN A 265 4.74 -138.90 -9.34
N HIS A 266 5.84 -138.24 -9.73
CA HIS A 266 7.08 -138.96 -10.06
C HIS A 266 7.78 -139.47 -8.80
N ARG A 267 7.69 -138.76 -7.67
CA ARG A 267 8.16 -139.25 -6.36
C ARG A 267 7.25 -140.35 -5.81
N SER A 268 5.94 -140.31 -6.05
CA SER A 268 5.00 -141.37 -5.67
C SER A 268 5.21 -142.58 -6.57
N THR A 269 5.25 -142.42 -7.89
CA THR A 269 5.56 -143.53 -8.83
C THR A 269 7.00 -144.02 -8.69
N LEU A 270 7.97 -143.23 -8.22
CA LEU A 270 9.29 -143.74 -7.79
C LEU A 270 9.25 -144.41 -6.41
N ALA A 271 8.33 -144.04 -5.50
CA ALA A 271 8.13 -144.75 -4.23
C ALA A 271 7.40 -146.08 -4.47
N GLU A 272 6.37 -146.09 -5.31
CA GLU A 272 5.70 -147.25 -5.87
C GLU A 272 6.71 -148.11 -6.63
N LEU A 273 7.51 -147.57 -7.55
CA LEU A 273 8.51 -148.34 -8.30
C LEU A 273 9.72 -148.75 -7.44
N ARG A 274 9.98 -148.10 -6.29
CA ARG A 274 10.86 -148.64 -5.22
C ARG A 274 10.18 -149.74 -4.42
N SER A 275 8.86 -149.67 -4.20
CA SER A 275 8.07 -150.73 -3.56
C SER A 275 7.96 -151.95 -4.49
N CYS A 276 7.72 -151.75 -5.79
CA CYS A 276 7.79 -152.75 -6.83
C CYS A 276 9.22 -153.27 -6.97
N LYS A 277 10.28 -152.45 -6.92
CA LYS A 277 11.67 -152.96 -6.93
C LYS A 277 12.07 -153.71 -5.66
N THR A 278 11.47 -153.41 -4.51
CA THR A 278 11.67 -154.22 -3.29
C THR A 278 10.81 -155.48 -3.30
N GLN A 279 9.65 -155.48 -3.96
CA GLN A 279 8.87 -156.68 -4.29
C GLN A 279 9.55 -157.53 -5.38
N GLU A 280 10.19 -156.93 -6.38
CA GLU A 280 10.99 -157.59 -7.42
C GLU A 280 12.28 -158.14 -6.82
N HIS A 281 12.94 -157.43 -5.89
CA HIS A 281 14.07 -158.00 -5.16
C HIS A 281 13.64 -159.09 -4.16
N ALA A 282 12.49 -158.97 -3.51
CA ALA A 282 11.95 -160.06 -2.68
C ALA A 282 11.52 -161.27 -3.54
N ALA A 283 10.93 -161.04 -4.71
CA ALA A 283 10.58 -162.07 -5.68
C ALA A 283 11.81 -162.68 -6.34
N ALA A 284 12.86 -161.89 -6.63
CA ALA A 284 14.14 -162.38 -7.11
C ALA A 284 14.85 -163.19 -6.02
N GLN A 285 14.85 -162.75 -4.77
CA GLN A 285 15.35 -163.56 -3.65
C GLN A 285 14.53 -164.84 -3.45
N ALA A 286 13.21 -164.81 -3.67
CA ALA A 286 12.38 -166.02 -3.65
C ALA A 286 12.64 -166.92 -4.86
N VAL A 287 12.94 -166.37 -6.05
CA VAL A 287 13.34 -167.10 -7.26
C VAL A 287 14.75 -167.68 -7.11
N ASP A 288 15.70 -166.97 -6.49
CA ASP A 288 17.05 -167.46 -6.19
C ASP A 288 17.00 -168.55 -5.10
N GLN A 289 16.14 -168.40 -4.08
CA GLN A 289 15.87 -169.47 -3.11
C GLN A 289 15.20 -170.68 -3.78
N ALA A 290 14.23 -170.47 -4.68
CA ALA A 290 13.62 -171.53 -5.48
C ALA A 290 14.60 -172.17 -6.49
N ALA A 291 15.55 -171.41 -7.01
CA ALA A 291 16.61 -171.89 -7.91
C ALA A 291 17.65 -172.70 -7.14
N LEU A 292 18.06 -172.26 -5.95
CA LEU A 292 18.91 -173.04 -5.03
C LEU A 292 18.20 -174.33 -4.59
N LEU A 293 16.89 -174.30 -4.33
CA LEU A 293 16.09 -175.51 -4.09
C LEU A 293 16.01 -176.39 -5.34
N ALA A 294 15.86 -175.81 -6.53
CA ALA A 294 15.83 -176.56 -7.80
C ALA A 294 17.20 -177.15 -8.19
N GLU A 295 18.32 -176.50 -7.87
CA GLU A 295 19.66 -177.06 -8.01
C GLU A 295 19.90 -178.16 -6.98
N ARG A 296 19.41 -178.00 -5.74
CA ARG A 296 19.45 -179.05 -4.72
C ARG A 296 18.66 -180.29 -5.14
N LEU A 297 17.44 -180.11 -5.65
CA LEU A 297 16.61 -181.17 -6.24
C LEU A 297 17.26 -181.78 -7.50
N ARG A 298 17.98 -181.01 -8.32
CA ARG A 298 18.77 -181.56 -9.46
C ARG A 298 19.99 -182.34 -9.00
N ALA A 299 20.65 -181.94 -7.91
CA ALA A 299 21.76 -182.69 -7.32
C ALA A 299 21.26 -184.00 -6.69
N GLU A 300 20.11 -183.98 -6.02
CA GLU A 300 19.42 -185.17 -5.51
C GLU A 300 18.98 -186.11 -6.66
N ALA A 301 18.47 -185.57 -7.77
CA ALA A 301 18.16 -186.34 -8.98
C ALA A 301 19.41 -186.93 -9.66
N ALA A 302 20.53 -186.19 -9.70
CA ALA A 302 21.80 -186.70 -10.23
C ALA A 302 22.39 -187.82 -9.35
N GLY A 303 22.26 -187.71 -8.03
CA GLY A 303 22.62 -188.79 -7.08
C GLY A 303 21.74 -190.03 -7.27
N ALA A 304 20.43 -189.85 -7.47
CA ALA A 304 19.53 -190.95 -7.81
C ALA A 304 19.94 -191.65 -9.12
N GLN A 305 20.32 -190.89 -10.15
CA GLN A 305 20.78 -191.45 -11.43
C GLN A 305 22.03 -192.33 -11.27
N GLN A 306 23.04 -191.88 -10.51
CA GLN A 306 24.25 -192.66 -10.26
C GLN A 306 24.00 -193.94 -9.44
N SER A 307 22.95 -193.97 -8.62
CA SER A 307 22.55 -195.20 -7.91
C SER A 307 21.93 -196.26 -8.83
N ALA A 308 21.29 -195.85 -9.93
CA ALA A 308 20.68 -196.77 -10.89
C ALA A 308 21.74 -197.52 -11.71
N ASP A 309 22.78 -196.81 -12.18
CA ASP A 309 23.85 -197.41 -12.98
C ASP A 309 24.69 -198.41 -12.17
N SER A 310 24.87 -198.18 -10.87
CA SER A 310 25.64 -199.09 -10.00
C SER A 310 24.92 -200.42 -9.73
N LEU A 311 23.59 -200.42 -9.66
CA LEU A 311 22.77 -201.62 -9.57
C LEU A 311 22.80 -202.44 -10.86
N HIS A 312 22.87 -201.79 -12.02
CA HIS A 312 22.81 -202.47 -13.33
C HIS A 312 24.04 -203.34 -13.63
N ALA A 313 25.18 -203.08 -12.99
CA ALA A 313 26.40 -203.88 -13.15
C ALA A 313 26.39 -205.19 -12.33
N GLN A 314 25.70 -205.24 -11.18
CA GLN A 314 25.77 -206.38 -10.25
C GLN A 314 24.92 -207.58 -10.68
N ASP A 315 23.86 -207.37 -11.48
CA ASP A 315 22.99 -208.46 -11.98
C ASP A 315 23.65 -209.33 -13.08
N SER A 316 24.84 -208.93 -13.55
CA SER A 316 25.59 -209.63 -14.61
C SER A 316 26.00 -211.08 -14.29
N ALA A 317 26.07 -211.46 -13.01
CA ALA A 317 26.87 -212.61 -12.57
C ALA A 317 26.08 -213.92 -12.30
N LEU A 318 24.78 -213.87 -12.01
CA LEU A 318 24.16 -214.92 -11.18
C LEU A 318 23.36 -216.04 -11.89
N LYS A 319 23.02 -215.92 -13.18
CA LYS A 319 22.20 -216.92 -13.90
C LYS A 319 22.74 -217.39 -15.26
N ALA A 320 24.04 -217.21 -15.49
CA ALA A 320 24.73 -217.98 -16.51
C ALA A 320 24.89 -219.44 -16.04
N ARG A 321 24.30 -220.38 -16.80
CA ARG A 321 24.46 -221.85 -16.76
C ARG A 321 23.46 -222.70 -15.93
N LEU A 322 22.61 -223.40 -16.71
CA LEU A 322 22.48 -224.88 -16.72
C LEU A 322 21.68 -225.59 -15.60
N PRO A 323 21.25 -226.86 -15.80
CA PRO A 323 21.01 -227.57 -17.08
C PRO A 323 19.74 -228.44 -17.13
N TYR A 324 19.31 -228.76 -18.36
CA TYR A 324 18.98 -230.13 -18.81
C TYR A 324 18.06 -231.02 -17.93
N LEU A 325 17.10 -230.42 -17.23
CA LEU A 325 15.74 -230.96 -17.08
C LEU A 325 14.83 -230.02 -17.89
N SER A 326 14.62 -230.22 -19.20
CA SER A 326 14.54 -231.49 -19.96
C SER A 326 13.39 -232.37 -19.46
N LEU A 327 12.61 -233.03 -20.32
CA LEU A 327 12.91 -233.38 -21.71
C LEU A 327 11.97 -232.72 -22.74
N LEU A 328 12.48 -232.65 -23.97
CA LEU A 328 11.75 -232.50 -25.23
C LEU A 328 10.31 -233.04 -25.15
N ILE A 329 9.31 -232.21 -25.47
CA ILE A 329 7.86 -232.51 -25.44
C ILE A 329 7.34 -232.66 -24.00
N ALA A 330 6.68 -231.66 -23.40
CA ALA A 330 5.32 -231.18 -23.68
C ALA A 330 4.80 -231.26 -25.14
N VAL A 331 5.20 -230.43 -26.09
CA VAL A 331 5.72 -229.05 -26.00
C VAL A 331 4.76 -228.19 -26.83
N THR A 332 4.77 -226.88 -26.58
CA THR A 332 3.88 -225.83 -27.14
C THR A 332 2.61 -225.54 -26.33
N LEU A 333 2.36 -224.23 -26.17
CA LEU A 333 1.09 -223.53 -25.94
C LEU A 333 0.40 -223.48 -24.54
N GLN A 334 0.55 -222.29 -23.90
CA GLN A 334 -0.50 -221.24 -23.89
C GLN A 334 -1.74 -221.40 -23.00
N ARG A 335 -1.60 -221.04 -21.70
CA ARG A 335 -2.38 -220.00 -20.99
C ARG A 335 -1.72 -219.77 -19.63
N PHE A 336 -1.24 -218.58 -19.27
CA PHE A 336 -1.92 -217.28 -19.08
C PHE A 336 -2.82 -217.26 -17.83
N GLU A 337 -2.22 -217.08 -16.64
CA GLU A 337 -2.72 -216.26 -15.50
C GLU A 337 -1.72 -216.32 -14.31
N GLU A 338 -1.52 -215.17 -13.61
CA GLU A 338 -1.24 -215.01 -12.15
C GLU A 338 0.01 -215.65 -11.44
N SER A 339 0.65 -215.10 -10.38
CA SER A 339 0.68 -213.75 -9.76
C SER A 339 1.81 -213.51 -8.68
N LEU A 340 2.23 -212.24 -8.47
CA LEU A 340 2.76 -211.55 -7.22
C LEU A 340 4.23 -211.69 -6.60
N LYS A 341 4.91 -210.52 -6.34
CA LYS A 341 5.90 -210.09 -5.25
C LYS A 341 7.46 -209.87 -5.51
N ALA A 342 8.06 -208.79 -4.90
CA ALA A 342 9.51 -208.35 -4.76
C ALA A 342 9.63 -207.12 -3.73
N THR A 343 10.71 -206.37 -3.32
CA THR A 343 12.22 -206.21 -3.47
C THR A 343 12.84 -205.27 -2.34
N GLU A 344 14.18 -204.93 -2.30
CA GLU A 344 14.92 -204.37 -1.08
C GLU A 344 15.90 -203.12 -1.23
N HIS A 345 16.86 -202.85 -0.27
CA HIS A 345 17.43 -201.51 0.11
C HIS A 345 18.83 -201.45 0.87
N GLY A 346 19.66 -200.38 0.68
CA GLY A 346 20.71 -199.85 1.64
C GLY A 346 22.23 -200.20 1.45
N LEU A 347 23.27 -199.63 2.15
CA LEU A 347 23.51 -198.32 2.85
C LEU A 347 25.00 -198.11 3.40
N ALA A 348 25.53 -196.85 3.44
CA ALA A 348 26.63 -196.22 4.29
C ALA A 348 28.18 -196.49 4.20
N GLU A 349 29.00 -195.40 4.07
CA GLU A 349 30.36 -195.19 4.69
C GLU A 349 30.79 -193.68 4.68
N VAL A 350 31.98 -193.29 5.21
CA VAL A 350 32.43 -191.89 5.45
C VAL A 350 33.92 -191.66 5.11
N GLN A 351 34.27 -190.57 4.37
CA GLN A 351 35.65 -190.05 4.30
C GLN A 351 35.81 -188.61 3.71
N SER A 352 36.86 -187.91 4.17
CA SER A 352 37.76 -186.88 3.57
C SER A 352 37.45 -186.21 2.20
N ASP A 353 37.94 -185.02 1.84
CA ASP A 353 38.57 -183.84 2.48
C ASP A 353 38.75 -182.77 1.37
N ALA A 354 38.70 -181.44 1.64
CA ALA A 354 38.91 -180.45 0.55
C ALA A 354 39.27 -178.98 0.89
N LYS A 355 38.45 -178.26 1.69
CA LYS A 355 38.24 -176.81 1.44
C LYS A 355 39.18 -175.83 2.17
N THR A 356 40.48 -175.94 1.93
CA THR A 356 41.49 -174.92 2.31
C THR A 356 41.77 -173.92 1.18
N LEU A 357 41.06 -172.78 1.09
CA LEU A 357 41.40 -171.72 0.11
C LEU A 357 41.02 -170.28 0.50
N ALA A 358 41.01 -169.95 1.81
CA ALA A 358 40.76 -168.59 2.31
C ALA A 358 41.99 -167.65 2.21
N ARG A 359 42.79 -167.73 1.13
CA ARG A 359 44.09 -167.04 1.00
C ARG A 359 44.24 -166.21 -0.28
N GLY A 360 43.47 -165.13 -0.43
CA GLY A 360 43.86 -164.07 -1.36
C GLY A 360 42.75 -163.18 -1.91
N ARG A 361 42.52 -162.02 -1.27
CA ARG A 361 42.12 -160.80 -2.01
C ARG A 361 42.53 -159.46 -1.35
N LEU A 362 43.55 -159.49 -0.49
CA LEU A 362 44.29 -158.32 0.02
C LEU A 362 45.21 -157.71 -1.08
N ALA A 363 44.69 -157.54 -2.30
CA ALA A 363 45.50 -157.42 -3.52
C ALA A 363 44.96 -156.43 -4.57
N VAL A 364 43.92 -155.65 -4.24
CA VAL A 364 43.29 -154.71 -5.19
C VAL A 364 43.69 -153.24 -4.90
N GLU A 365 44.10 -152.92 -3.67
CA GLU A 365 44.54 -151.56 -3.28
C GLU A 365 45.92 -151.15 -3.83
N GLN A 366 46.63 -152.04 -4.53
CA GLN A 366 47.98 -151.78 -5.06
C GLN A 366 48.05 -151.71 -6.60
N ALA A 367 46.91 -151.73 -7.31
CA ALA A 367 46.84 -151.86 -8.76
C ALA A 367 46.63 -150.54 -9.55
N LEU A 368 46.34 -149.42 -8.88
CA LEU A 368 45.98 -148.14 -9.55
C LEU A 368 47.08 -147.06 -9.53
N HIS A 369 48.21 -147.28 -8.87
CA HIS A 369 49.29 -146.28 -8.75
C HIS A 369 50.31 -146.30 -9.92
N LYS A 370 49.98 -146.91 -11.06
CA LYS A 370 50.89 -147.08 -12.21
C LYS A 370 50.31 -146.69 -13.59
N ALA A 371 49.19 -145.98 -13.60
CA ALA A 371 48.66 -145.27 -14.77
C ALA A 371 48.68 -143.75 -14.47
N ALA A 372 49.85 -143.19 -14.16
CA ALA A 372 50.85 -142.66 -15.11
C ALA A 372 50.47 -141.22 -15.52
N GLU A 373 51.01 -140.16 -14.92
CA GLU A 373 52.43 -139.70 -14.86
C GLU A 373 53.02 -139.21 -16.21
N GLU A 374 52.30 -139.29 -17.33
CA GLU A 374 52.84 -138.92 -18.66
C GLU A 374 52.47 -137.51 -19.18
N VAL A 375 51.91 -136.62 -18.33
CA VAL A 375 51.72 -135.19 -18.66
C VAL A 375 52.38 -134.25 -17.64
N LYS A 376 53.42 -134.73 -16.93
CA LYS A 376 54.43 -133.85 -16.29
C LYS A 376 55.56 -133.44 -17.26
N ALA A 377 55.28 -133.54 -18.57
CA ALA A 377 56.25 -133.39 -19.66
C ALA A 377 56.14 -132.05 -20.42
N ALA A 378 55.44 -131.05 -19.87
CA ALA A 378 55.26 -129.73 -20.48
C ALA A 378 55.80 -128.55 -19.63
N ASP A 379 56.37 -128.82 -18.44
CA ASP A 379 57.23 -127.86 -17.71
C ASP A 379 58.68 -127.84 -18.28
N ARG A 380 58.92 -128.58 -19.37
CA ARG A 380 60.20 -128.67 -20.09
C ARG A 380 60.00 -128.85 -21.58
N ASP A 381 59.66 -127.76 -22.25
CA ASP A 381 60.67 -127.12 -23.08
C ASP A 381 60.81 -125.68 -22.56
N LEU A 382 62.00 -125.32 -22.09
CA LEU A 382 62.97 -124.53 -22.86
C LEU A 382 62.33 -123.21 -23.33
N LEU A 383 62.65 -122.14 -22.62
CA LEU A 383 63.74 -121.22 -23.00
C LEU A 383 63.40 -120.43 -24.27
N GLU A 384 63.50 -119.12 -24.12
CA GLU A 384 63.73 -118.06 -25.13
C GLU A 384 62.69 -116.92 -25.05
N GLN A 385 63.06 -115.65 -24.84
CA GLN A 385 64.36 -115.06 -24.44
C GLN A 385 64.08 -113.85 -23.54
N ALA A 386 64.64 -113.80 -22.33
CA ALA A 386 64.57 -112.62 -21.48
C ALA A 386 65.81 -112.48 -20.57
N GLY A 387 66.68 -111.51 -20.89
CA GLY A 387 67.34 -110.73 -19.84
C GLY A 387 68.80 -110.99 -19.47
N SER A 388 69.67 -111.43 -20.40
CA SER A 388 71.12 -111.23 -20.21
C SER A 388 71.86 -111.01 -21.54
N GLU A 389 72.84 -110.10 -21.50
CA GLU A 389 73.80 -109.75 -22.58
C GLU A 389 73.17 -109.07 -23.82
N SER A 390 73.83 -108.14 -24.52
CA SER A 390 75.21 -107.66 -24.48
C SER A 390 75.23 -106.13 -24.42
N SER A 391 75.83 -105.52 -23.38
CA SER A 391 77.21 -105.00 -23.32
C SER A 391 77.44 -103.66 -24.07
N ALA A 392 78.40 -102.85 -23.59
CA ALA A 392 78.47 -101.41 -23.88
C ALA A 392 79.69 -100.99 -24.72
N GLN A 393 79.46 -100.09 -25.69
CA GLN A 393 80.40 -99.17 -26.36
C GLN A 393 79.59 -98.27 -27.32
N GLY A 394 80.00 -97.06 -27.73
CA GLY A 394 81.18 -96.25 -27.42
C GLY A 394 81.17 -94.98 -28.28
N SER A 395 81.61 -93.82 -27.76
CA SER A 395 81.37 -92.50 -28.39
C SER A 395 82.47 -92.06 -29.39
N MET A 396 82.19 -91.96 -30.71
CA MET A 396 83.10 -91.22 -31.62
C MET A 396 82.60 -90.82 -33.05
N ARG A 397 81.30 -90.49 -33.31
CA ARG A 397 80.84 -90.29 -34.72
C ARG A 397 80.29 -88.90 -35.15
N ASP A 398 80.01 -87.97 -34.24
CA ASP A 398 79.33 -86.71 -34.62
C ASP A 398 80.22 -85.63 -35.26
N ALA A 399 81.55 -85.79 -35.25
CA ALA A 399 82.48 -84.74 -35.67
C ALA A 399 82.71 -84.57 -37.19
N LEU A 400 82.33 -85.54 -38.04
CA LEU A 400 82.82 -85.60 -39.44
C LEU A 400 81.76 -85.51 -40.54
N LYS A 401 80.46 -85.56 -40.24
CA LYS A 401 79.40 -85.64 -41.29
C LYS A 401 78.88 -84.31 -41.83
N GLN A 402 79.24 -83.16 -41.24
CA GLN A 402 78.64 -81.86 -41.61
C GLN A 402 79.35 -81.12 -42.76
N LEU A 403 80.53 -81.54 -43.21
CA LEU A 403 81.45 -80.63 -43.94
C LEU A 403 81.49 -80.74 -45.49
N THR A 404 80.85 -81.75 -46.11
CA THR A 404 81.09 -82.07 -47.54
C THR A 404 79.89 -81.94 -48.49
N LEU A 405 78.65 -82.17 -48.05
CA LEU A 405 77.51 -82.28 -48.98
C LEU A 405 76.96 -80.94 -49.53
N LEU A 406 77.34 -79.81 -48.94
CA LEU A 406 76.86 -78.47 -49.32
C LEU A 406 77.54 -77.87 -50.58
N ARG A 407 78.44 -78.60 -51.26
CA ARG A 407 79.23 -78.05 -52.38
C ARG A 407 78.93 -78.61 -53.78
N SER A 408 78.20 -79.72 -53.93
CA SER A 408 77.89 -80.27 -55.27
C SER A 408 76.61 -79.70 -55.89
N LYS A 409 75.60 -79.41 -55.06
CA LYS A 409 74.24 -79.07 -55.52
C LYS A 409 74.08 -77.70 -56.19
N THR A 410 75.13 -76.88 -56.24
CA THR A 410 75.10 -75.53 -56.84
C THR A 410 75.61 -75.48 -58.28
N ALA A 411 76.20 -76.56 -58.81
CA ALA A 411 76.82 -76.55 -60.15
C ALA A 411 75.94 -77.16 -61.25
N GLU A 412 75.11 -78.16 -60.94
CA GLU A 412 74.30 -78.87 -61.95
C GLU A 412 73.14 -78.00 -62.48
N VAL A 413 72.55 -77.15 -61.62
CA VAL A 413 71.34 -76.38 -61.92
C VAL A 413 71.54 -75.33 -63.04
N GLU A 414 72.76 -74.82 -63.21
CA GLU A 414 73.04 -73.78 -64.21
C GLU A 414 73.18 -74.34 -65.63
N GLN A 415 73.55 -75.62 -65.78
CA GLN A 415 73.79 -76.25 -67.09
C GLN A 415 72.50 -76.71 -67.80
N ASP A 416 71.46 -77.07 -67.05
CA ASP A 416 70.17 -77.54 -67.62
C ASP A 416 69.38 -76.43 -68.34
N VAL A 417 69.58 -75.16 -67.95
CA VAL A 417 68.78 -74.01 -68.42
C VAL A 417 68.98 -73.73 -69.92
N GLU A 418 70.20 -73.88 -70.43
CA GLU A 418 70.51 -73.57 -71.84
C GLU A 418 70.04 -74.68 -72.82
N ALA A 419 69.98 -75.93 -72.35
CA ALA A 419 69.51 -77.06 -73.15
C ALA A 419 67.99 -77.01 -73.41
N ALA A 420 67.22 -76.47 -72.46
CA ALA A 420 65.77 -76.33 -72.56
C ALA A 420 65.31 -75.45 -73.74
N GLN A 421 66.08 -74.40 -74.09
CA GLN A 421 65.65 -73.43 -75.09
C GLN A 421 65.68 -73.97 -76.52
N ARG A 422 66.69 -74.78 -76.87
CA ARG A 422 66.84 -75.33 -78.24
C ARG A 422 65.92 -76.53 -78.54
N THR A 423 65.45 -77.23 -77.50
CA THR A 423 64.50 -78.34 -77.66
C THR A 423 63.06 -77.84 -77.85
N SER A 424 62.72 -76.65 -77.34
CA SER A 424 61.37 -76.05 -77.43
C SER A 424 60.83 -76.01 -78.87
N ALA A 425 61.59 -75.47 -79.84
CA ALA A 425 61.14 -75.36 -81.23
C ALA A 425 60.86 -76.73 -81.90
N ALA A 426 61.61 -77.77 -81.53
CA ALA A 426 61.36 -79.13 -82.02
C ALA A 426 60.14 -79.78 -81.34
N THR A 427 59.81 -79.38 -80.10
CA THR A 427 58.59 -79.85 -79.43
C THR A 427 57.32 -79.27 -80.00
N GLU A 428 57.30 -78.08 -80.60
CA GLU A 428 56.07 -77.48 -81.16
C GLU A 428 55.49 -78.26 -82.35
N SER A 429 56.33 -78.77 -83.25
CA SER A 429 55.88 -79.67 -84.32
C SER A 429 55.34 -81.00 -83.76
N LYS A 430 56.02 -81.55 -82.74
CA LYS A 430 55.51 -82.70 -81.97
C LYS A 430 54.23 -82.37 -81.21
N VAL A 431 53.99 -81.12 -80.80
CA VAL A 431 52.73 -80.67 -80.18
C VAL A 431 51.58 -80.68 -81.18
N ALA A 432 51.80 -80.39 -82.47
CA ALA A 432 50.75 -80.56 -83.48
C ALA A 432 50.36 -82.04 -83.66
N GLN A 433 51.34 -82.93 -83.79
CA GLN A 433 51.09 -84.37 -83.96
C GLN A 433 50.54 -85.03 -82.69
N THR A 434 51.02 -84.63 -81.51
CA THR A 434 50.46 -85.08 -80.23
C THR A 434 49.11 -84.44 -79.92
N LYS A 435 48.75 -83.25 -80.41
CA LYS A 435 47.36 -82.73 -80.31
C LYS A 435 46.36 -83.64 -81.05
N ALA A 436 46.74 -84.20 -82.21
CA ALA A 436 45.93 -85.22 -82.89
C ALA A 436 45.85 -86.53 -82.08
N ALA A 437 46.99 -86.97 -81.50
CA ALA A 437 47.00 -88.11 -80.58
C ALA A 437 46.20 -87.85 -79.29
N CYS A 438 46.12 -86.60 -78.81
CA CYS A 438 45.34 -86.17 -77.64
C CYS A 438 43.86 -85.98 -77.94
N LYS A 439 43.43 -85.93 -79.21
CA LYS A 439 42.01 -86.14 -79.55
C LYS A 439 41.63 -87.61 -79.41
N ARG A 440 42.41 -88.53 -79.99
CA ARG A 440 42.17 -89.99 -79.85
C ARG A 440 42.34 -90.47 -78.40
N LYS A 441 43.39 -90.01 -77.70
CA LYS A 441 43.54 -90.21 -76.25
C LYS A 441 42.54 -89.39 -75.44
N GLY A 442 41.89 -88.38 -76.01
CA GLY A 442 40.82 -87.59 -75.38
C GLY A 442 39.46 -88.27 -75.47
N GLU A 443 39.19 -88.97 -76.57
CA GLU A 443 38.06 -89.89 -76.74
C GLU A 443 38.27 -91.14 -75.87
N ALA A 444 39.47 -91.74 -75.89
CA ALA A 444 39.82 -92.82 -74.97
C ALA A 444 39.92 -92.36 -73.51
N LEU A 445 40.22 -91.08 -73.23
CA LEU A 445 40.10 -90.51 -71.87
C LEU A 445 38.64 -90.32 -71.50
N LYS A 446 37.74 -89.91 -72.39
CA LYS A 446 36.30 -89.85 -72.08
C LYS A 446 35.71 -91.24 -71.84
N GLU A 447 36.13 -92.23 -72.62
CA GLU A 447 35.78 -93.64 -72.42
C GLU A 447 36.35 -94.15 -71.09
N ALA A 448 37.61 -93.87 -70.80
CA ALA A 448 38.26 -94.23 -69.53
C ALA A 448 37.77 -93.39 -68.33
N GLU A 449 37.26 -92.18 -68.53
CA GLU A 449 36.63 -91.31 -67.53
C GLU A 449 35.18 -91.73 -67.29
N ALA A 450 34.49 -92.28 -68.30
CA ALA A 450 33.19 -92.90 -68.14
C ALA A 450 33.34 -94.23 -67.38
N GLN A 451 34.31 -95.06 -67.76
CA GLN A 451 34.64 -96.30 -67.05
C GLN A 451 35.28 -96.02 -65.68
N LEU A 452 36.06 -94.95 -65.50
CA LEU A 452 36.49 -94.49 -64.18
C LEU A 452 35.30 -93.97 -63.38
N LYS A 453 34.37 -93.18 -63.94
CA LYS A 453 33.15 -92.76 -63.23
C LYS A 453 32.24 -93.93 -62.86
N GLU A 454 32.14 -94.95 -63.71
CA GLU A 454 31.41 -96.18 -63.40
C GLU A 454 32.14 -97.00 -62.33
N ARG A 455 33.48 -97.08 -62.39
CA ARG A 455 34.31 -97.72 -61.36
C ARG A 455 34.40 -96.90 -60.08
N GLU A 456 34.26 -95.58 -60.11
CA GLU A 456 34.15 -94.64 -59.00
C GLU A 456 32.76 -94.66 -58.41
N GLN A 457 31.71 -94.92 -59.18
CA GLN A 457 30.36 -95.19 -58.68
C GLN A 457 30.28 -96.59 -58.06
N ALA A 458 30.93 -97.59 -58.66
CA ALA A 458 31.09 -98.92 -58.07
C ALA A 458 31.98 -98.88 -56.82
N LEU A 459 33.07 -98.10 -56.83
CA LEU A 459 33.90 -97.84 -55.66
C LEU A 459 33.16 -96.99 -54.64
N ALA A 460 32.34 -96.00 -54.99
CA ALA A 460 31.49 -95.27 -54.05
C ALA A 460 30.33 -96.11 -53.53
N ALA A 461 29.91 -97.17 -54.25
CA ALA A 461 28.97 -98.17 -53.77
C ALA A 461 29.65 -99.19 -52.84
N LEU A 462 30.93 -99.54 -53.07
CA LEU A 462 31.72 -100.45 -52.24
C LEU A 462 32.33 -99.75 -51.01
N GLN A 463 32.86 -98.54 -51.15
CA GLN A 463 33.15 -97.57 -50.10
C GLN A 463 31.87 -97.23 -49.37
N GLY A 464 30.79 -96.83 -50.04
CA GLY A 464 29.50 -96.62 -49.40
C GLY A 464 28.92 -97.86 -48.70
N ARG A 465 29.38 -99.08 -49.01
CA ARG A 465 29.08 -100.32 -48.25
C ARG A 465 30.07 -100.56 -47.11
N LEU A 466 31.37 -100.29 -47.33
CA LEU A 466 32.41 -100.24 -46.30
C LEU A 466 32.04 -99.19 -45.27
N ASP A 467 31.88 -97.92 -45.61
CA ASP A 467 31.31 -96.84 -44.81
C ASP A 467 29.99 -97.21 -44.15
N ARG A 468 29.09 -98.01 -44.74
CA ARG A 468 27.89 -98.51 -44.03
C ARG A 468 28.21 -99.64 -43.04
N GLY A 469 29.30 -100.37 -43.22
CA GLY A 469 29.91 -101.29 -42.26
C GLY A 469 30.69 -100.54 -41.17
N THR A 470 31.67 -99.71 -41.54
CA THR A 470 32.42 -98.78 -40.69
C THR A 470 31.50 -97.88 -39.89
N GLN A 471 30.40 -97.34 -40.43
CA GLN A 471 29.41 -96.58 -39.66
C GLN A 471 28.61 -97.46 -38.69
N LYS A 472 28.44 -98.77 -38.96
CA LYS A 472 27.83 -99.71 -37.99
C LYS A 472 28.82 -100.13 -36.90
N VAL A 473 30.09 -100.32 -37.26
CA VAL A 473 31.20 -100.56 -36.32
C VAL A 473 31.43 -99.32 -35.46
N ASP A 474 31.52 -98.13 -36.07
CA ASP A 474 31.57 -96.82 -35.42
C ASP A 474 30.34 -96.56 -34.54
N ARG A 475 29.12 -96.90 -34.97
CA ARG A 475 27.94 -96.73 -34.13
C ARG A 475 28.04 -97.64 -32.91
N ARG A 476 28.35 -98.93 -33.10
CA ARG A 476 28.60 -99.86 -31.99
C ARG A 476 29.77 -99.46 -31.10
N ALA A 477 30.83 -98.89 -31.66
CA ALA A 477 32.00 -98.40 -30.95
C ALA A 477 31.72 -97.08 -30.23
N ARG A 478 30.92 -96.18 -30.81
CA ARG A 478 30.42 -94.93 -30.17
C ARG A 478 29.37 -95.24 -29.10
N GLU A 479 28.59 -96.31 -29.25
CA GLU A 479 27.68 -96.87 -28.24
C GLU A 479 28.50 -97.48 -27.09
N LEU A 480 29.52 -98.30 -27.38
CA LEU A 480 30.47 -98.83 -26.39
C LEU A 480 31.22 -97.71 -25.65
N ASP A 481 31.73 -96.72 -26.39
CA ASP A 481 32.35 -95.50 -25.86
C ASP A 481 31.37 -94.65 -25.06
N ALA A 482 30.10 -94.58 -25.45
CA ALA A 482 29.09 -93.82 -24.73
C ALA A 482 28.74 -94.51 -23.40
N LEU A 483 28.59 -95.84 -23.40
CA LEU A 483 28.44 -96.63 -22.18
C LEU A 483 29.70 -96.52 -21.31
N ASN A 484 30.90 -96.68 -21.86
CA ASN A 484 32.15 -96.51 -21.10
C ASN A 484 32.30 -95.09 -20.56
N ARG A 485 31.97 -94.04 -21.32
CA ARG A 485 32.02 -92.64 -20.84
C ARG A 485 30.90 -92.32 -19.84
N GLN A 486 29.74 -92.98 -19.92
CA GLN A 486 28.70 -92.87 -18.88
C GLN A 486 29.16 -93.60 -17.60
N HIS A 487 29.68 -94.81 -17.72
CA HIS A 487 30.22 -95.58 -16.60
C HIS A 487 31.39 -94.83 -15.93
N GLN A 488 32.36 -94.34 -16.70
CA GLN A 488 33.45 -93.48 -16.21
C GLN A 488 32.95 -92.16 -15.62
N LYS A 489 31.88 -91.53 -16.13
CA LYS A 489 31.30 -90.32 -15.50
C LYS A 489 30.59 -90.61 -14.18
N VAL A 490 30.00 -91.80 -14.01
CA VAL A 490 29.45 -92.25 -12.72
C VAL A 490 30.59 -92.57 -11.75
N MET A 491 31.59 -93.33 -12.18
CA MET A 491 32.76 -93.69 -11.34
C MET A 491 33.62 -92.48 -10.95
N ALA A 492 33.88 -91.54 -11.87
CA ALA A 492 34.68 -90.34 -11.57
C ALA A 492 33.93 -89.27 -10.75
N ALA A 493 32.64 -89.46 -10.48
CA ALA A 493 31.87 -88.64 -9.55
C ALA A 493 31.85 -89.23 -8.11
N VAL A 494 32.44 -90.42 -7.91
CA VAL A 494 32.55 -91.11 -6.62
C VAL A 494 33.96 -90.91 -6.05
N PRO A 495 34.12 -90.26 -4.88
CA PRO A 495 35.36 -90.33 -4.12
C PRO A 495 35.63 -91.78 -3.68
N ALA A 496 36.88 -92.24 -3.72
CA ALA A 496 37.22 -93.61 -3.35
C ALA A 496 37.00 -93.85 -1.84
N GLY A 497 35.89 -94.52 -1.50
CA GLY A 497 35.52 -94.89 -0.13
C GLY A 497 34.05 -95.33 -0.04
N GLU A 498 33.85 -96.65 0.03
CA GLU A 498 32.67 -97.38 0.56
C GLU A 498 31.26 -96.79 0.28
N ASP A 499 30.61 -97.33 -0.77
CA ASP A 499 29.14 -97.53 -0.91
C ASP A 499 28.16 -96.35 -0.69
N ALA A 500 28.58 -95.11 -0.98
CA ALA A 500 27.70 -93.95 -1.04
C ALA A 500 26.67 -94.03 -2.20
N GLY A 501 25.48 -94.57 -1.92
CA GLY A 501 24.40 -94.77 -2.90
C GLY A 501 23.77 -93.48 -3.46
N PRO A 502 23.07 -93.56 -4.62
CA PRO A 502 22.64 -92.38 -5.40
C PRO A 502 21.68 -91.43 -4.66
N LEU A 503 21.01 -91.87 -3.60
CA LEU A 503 20.15 -91.01 -2.76
C LEU A 503 20.94 -89.94 -2.01
N GLU A 504 22.14 -90.25 -1.52
CA GLU A 504 22.93 -89.32 -0.69
C GLU A 504 23.47 -88.13 -1.50
N ALA A 505 23.76 -88.36 -2.78
CA ALA A 505 24.09 -87.31 -3.74
C ALA A 505 22.92 -86.31 -3.92
N THR A 506 21.67 -86.80 -3.94
CA THR A 506 20.48 -85.92 -4.02
C THR A 506 20.27 -85.12 -2.73
N ILE A 507 20.45 -85.75 -1.57
CA ILE A 507 20.37 -85.10 -0.25
C ILE A 507 21.42 -83.98 -0.16
N SER A 508 22.66 -84.23 -0.61
CA SER A 508 23.74 -83.26 -0.63
C SER A 508 23.45 -82.07 -1.57
N ASN A 509 22.84 -82.33 -2.73
CA ASN A 509 22.37 -81.28 -3.65
C ASN A 509 21.27 -80.40 -3.02
N LEU A 510 20.32 -81.02 -2.30
CA LEU A 510 19.25 -80.31 -1.59
C LEU A 510 19.78 -79.49 -0.42
N LYS A 511 20.70 -80.03 0.39
CA LYS A 511 21.40 -79.29 1.46
C LYS A 511 22.07 -78.02 0.93
N ARG A 512 22.75 -78.09 -0.22
CA ARG A 512 23.36 -76.92 -0.90
C ARG A 512 22.33 -75.90 -1.41
N LYS A 513 21.15 -76.34 -1.86
CA LYS A 513 20.05 -75.44 -2.27
C LYS A 513 19.40 -74.75 -1.06
N ILE A 514 19.30 -75.44 0.07
CA ILE A 514 18.80 -74.87 1.34
C ILE A 514 19.78 -73.81 1.84
N SER A 515 21.07 -74.10 1.97
CA SER A 515 22.05 -73.11 2.46
C SER A 515 22.14 -71.86 1.59
N LEU A 516 22.05 -71.99 0.25
CA LEU A 516 21.96 -70.86 -0.67
C LEU A 516 20.73 -69.98 -0.41
N ARG A 517 19.56 -70.58 -0.14
CA ARG A 517 18.34 -69.84 0.21
C ARG A 517 18.44 -69.17 1.59
N SER A 518 19.03 -69.86 2.58
CA SER A 518 19.27 -69.31 3.91
C SER A 518 20.20 -68.09 3.88
N ALA A 519 21.28 -68.15 3.10
CA ALA A 519 22.20 -67.02 2.91
C ALA A 519 21.49 -65.81 2.31
N ARG A 520 20.66 -66.01 1.27
CA ARG A 520 19.87 -64.93 0.65
C ARG A 520 18.83 -64.32 1.61
N LEU A 521 18.21 -65.12 2.47
CA LEU A 521 17.29 -64.61 3.50
C LEU A 521 18.02 -63.75 4.54
N ALA A 522 19.21 -64.20 5.00
CA ALA A 522 20.03 -63.42 5.92
C ALA A 522 20.50 -62.09 5.30
N GLU A 523 20.88 -62.10 4.02
CA GLU A 523 21.22 -60.89 3.26
C GLU A 523 20.05 -59.89 3.19
N GLN A 524 18.84 -60.38 2.88
CA GLN A 524 17.64 -59.54 2.84
C GLN A 524 17.23 -59.01 4.22
N GLN A 525 17.44 -59.79 5.29
CA GLN A 525 17.23 -59.33 6.67
C GLN A 525 18.22 -58.23 7.08
N ALA A 526 19.50 -58.36 6.71
CA ALA A 526 20.50 -57.33 6.94
C ALA A 526 20.21 -56.03 6.17
N GLN A 527 19.74 -56.14 4.92
CA GLN A 527 19.31 -54.99 4.12
C GLN A 527 18.08 -54.30 4.74
N TRP A 528 17.11 -55.05 5.26
CA TRP A 528 15.93 -54.51 5.94
C TRP A 528 16.29 -53.80 7.26
N LEU A 529 17.14 -54.41 8.09
CA LEU A 529 17.60 -53.78 9.34
C LEU A 529 18.30 -52.45 9.07
N LYS A 530 19.20 -52.40 8.07
CA LYS A 530 19.89 -51.16 7.68
C LYS A 530 18.92 -50.06 7.23
N GLN A 531 17.87 -50.41 6.45
CA GLN A 531 16.83 -49.45 6.06
C GLN A 531 16.02 -48.94 7.27
N GLN A 532 15.79 -49.79 8.27
CA GLN A 532 15.11 -49.42 9.51
C GLN A 532 15.97 -48.50 10.40
N GLU A 533 17.28 -48.73 10.48
CA GLU A 533 18.24 -47.84 11.14
C GLU A 533 18.32 -46.46 10.46
N GLU A 534 18.42 -46.44 9.11
CA GLU A 534 18.38 -45.21 8.31
C GLU A 534 17.08 -44.42 8.52
N LEU A 535 15.94 -45.11 8.61
CA LEU A 535 14.63 -44.51 8.91
C LEU A 535 14.54 -43.97 10.35
N GLN A 536 15.08 -44.68 11.34
CA GLN A 536 15.14 -44.18 12.72
C GLN A 536 16.04 -42.95 12.85
N ALA A 537 17.20 -42.93 12.18
CA ALA A 537 18.07 -41.76 12.12
C ALA A 537 17.38 -40.55 11.45
N ALA A 538 16.60 -40.77 10.38
CA ALA A 538 15.81 -39.74 9.73
C ALA A 538 14.69 -39.18 10.65
N LEU A 539 14.03 -40.05 11.43
CA LEU A 539 13.02 -39.63 12.42
C LEU A 539 13.64 -38.82 13.57
N ALA A 540 14.79 -39.23 14.11
CA ALA A 540 15.52 -38.49 15.14
C ALA A 540 15.98 -37.10 14.62
N SER A 541 16.50 -37.05 13.39
CA SER A 541 16.86 -35.79 12.72
C SER A 541 15.65 -34.87 12.53
N ARG A 542 14.49 -35.42 12.13
CA ARG A 542 13.22 -34.67 12.03
C ARG A 542 12.75 -34.13 13.39
N ALA A 543 12.90 -34.88 14.48
CA ALA A 543 12.55 -34.41 15.83
C ALA A 543 13.43 -33.23 16.25
N ALA A 544 14.75 -33.36 16.14
CA ALA A 544 15.70 -32.28 16.44
C ALA A 544 15.52 -31.04 15.54
N ALA A 545 15.04 -31.20 14.30
CA ALA A 545 14.66 -30.10 13.43
C ALA A 545 13.36 -29.41 13.89
N ALA A 546 12.37 -30.16 14.39
CA ALA A 546 11.12 -29.62 14.93
C ALA A 546 11.34 -28.82 16.23
N GLU A 547 12.22 -29.30 17.13
CA GLU A 547 12.62 -28.55 18.33
C GLU A 547 13.30 -27.23 17.98
N LYS A 548 14.25 -27.24 17.02
CA LYS A 548 14.90 -26.02 16.51
C LYS A 548 13.90 -25.05 15.88
N LEU A 549 12.88 -25.55 15.18
CA LEU A 549 11.81 -24.73 14.62
C LEU A 549 10.93 -24.10 15.72
N ALA A 550 10.56 -24.86 16.76
CA ALA A 550 9.80 -24.34 17.89
C ALA A 550 10.57 -23.26 18.68
N LEU A 551 11.87 -23.47 18.90
CA LEU A 551 12.77 -22.46 19.49
C LEU A 551 12.89 -21.21 18.60
N ALA A 552 13.01 -21.38 17.28
CA ALA A 552 13.04 -20.27 16.34
C ALA A 552 11.71 -19.47 16.34
N GLN A 553 10.56 -20.15 16.37
CA GLN A 553 9.24 -19.53 16.48
C GLN A 553 9.09 -18.76 17.80
N SER A 554 9.53 -19.34 18.92
CA SER A 554 9.49 -18.68 20.23
C SER A 554 10.38 -17.43 20.27
N THR A 555 11.59 -17.49 19.69
CA THR A 555 12.48 -16.31 19.64
C THR A 555 11.95 -15.25 18.68
N HIS A 556 11.35 -15.63 17.55
CA HIS A 556 10.68 -14.71 16.62
C HIS A 556 9.53 -13.96 17.29
N ALA A 557 8.65 -14.64 18.03
CA ALA A 557 7.55 -14.02 18.77
C ALA A 557 8.06 -13.02 19.84
N VAL A 558 9.13 -13.38 20.58
CA VAL A 558 9.77 -12.46 21.54
C VAL A 558 10.37 -11.23 20.84
N MET A 559 10.98 -11.40 19.66
CA MET A 559 11.51 -10.30 18.87
C MET A 559 10.41 -9.40 18.30
N ASP A 560 9.27 -9.95 17.87
CA ASP A 560 8.14 -9.15 17.39
C ASP A 560 7.42 -8.41 18.52
N HIS A 561 7.25 -9.03 19.69
CA HIS A 561 6.78 -8.30 20.88
C HIS A 561 7.75 -7.17 21.28
N ARG A 562 9.07 -7.39 21.19
CA ARG A 562 10.09 -6.36 21.41
C ARG A 562 10.00 -5.25 20.34
N ARG A 563 9.84 -5.61 19.06
CA ARG A 563 9.66 -4.68 17.93
C ARG A 563 8.41 -3.84 18.09
N ALA A 564 7.28 -4.45 18.47
CA ALA A 564 6.02 -3.75 18.73
C ALA A 564 6.14 -2.79 19.93
N ARG A 565 6.83 -3.20 21.01
CA ARG A 565 7.09 -2.32 22.16
C ARG A 565 7.97 -1.13 21.77
N LEU A 566 9.08 -1.38 21.07
CA LEU A 566 9.96 -0.31 20.57
C LEU A 566 9.23 0.61 19.58
N GLY A 567 8.36 0.07 18.73
CA GLY A 567 7.50 0.86 17.82
C GLY A 567 6.55 1.79 18.56
N ARG A 568 5.90 1.32 19.64
CA ARG A 568 5.07 2.19 20.51
C ARG A 568 5.92 3.26 21.21
N GLN A 569 7.10 2.91 21.71
CA GLN A 569 8.02 3.86 22.35
C GLN A 569 8.51 4.93 21.38
N LEU A 570 8.87 4.55 20.15
CA LEU A 570 9.24 5.47 19.06
C LEU A 570 8.05 6.36 18.67
N GLN A 571 6.83 5.81 18.60
CA GLN A 571 5.62 6.59 18.32
C GLN A 571 5.30 7.60 19.44
N GLY A 572 5.55 7.22 20.70
CA GLY A 572 5.50 8.13 21.85
C GLY A 572 6.49 9.27 21.69
N ALA A 573 7.79 8.96 21.62
CA ALA A 573 8.85 9.96 21.44
C ALA A 573 8.64 10.87 20.22
N ASN A 574 8.07 10.37 19.12
CA ASN A 574 7.71 11.17 17.94
C ASN A 574 6.51 12.10 18.19
N LYS A 575 5.53 11.70 19.02
CA LYS A 575 4.46 12.61 19.47
C LYS A 575 5.04 13.67 20.41
N ASP A 576 5.85 13.27 21.38
CA ASP A 576 6.48 14.18 22.34
C ASP A 576 7.38 15.21 21.64
N THR A 577 8.17 14.77 20.66
CA THR A 577 8.99 15.66 19.81
C THR A 577 8.14 16.64 19.01
N LYS A 578 6.96 16.23 18.49
CA LYS A 578 6.02 17.13 17.80
C LYS A 578 5.34 18.11 18.78
N ASN A 579 5.01 17.67 19.99
CA ASN A 579 4.45 18.52 21.03
C ASN A 579 5.47 19.57 21.50
N LEU A 580 6.73 19.16 21.67
CA LEU A 580 7.84 20.05 22.00
C LEU A 580 8.15 21.04 20.86
N SER A 581 8.15 20.61 19.59
CA SER A 581 8.37 21.54 18.47
C SER A 581 7.22 22.54 18.31
N ALA A 582 5.96 22.10 18.50
CA ALA A 582 4.81 23.00 18.56
C ALA A 582 4.89 23.99 19.73
N CYS A 583 5.35 23.54 20.92
CA CYS A 583 5.60 24.39 22.07
C CYS A 583 6.70 25.43 21.78
N ILE A 584 7.81 25.02 21.16
CA ILE A 584 8.90 25.92 20.76
C ILE A 584 8.43 26.93 19.69
N ILE A 585 7.61 26.53 18.73
CA ILE A 585 7.01 27.44 17.74
C ILE A 585 6.11 28.47 18.42
N ARG A 586 5.26 28.03 19.36
CA ARG A 586 4.42 28.94 20.16
C ARG A 586 5.27 29.91 20.99
N GLN A 587 6.27 29.41 21.72
CA GLN A 587 7.18 30.24 22.51
C GLN A 587 7.96 31.24 21.64
N ARG A 588 8.33 30.88 20.39
CA ARG A 588 8.94 31.82 19.43
C ARG A 588 7.96 32.89 18.96
N ALA A 589 6.69 32.54 18.72
CA ALA A 589 5.66 33.52 18.38
C ALA A 589 5.35 34.46 19.55
N ASP A 590 5.28 33.93 20.78
CA ASP A 590 5.06 34.73 21.99
C ASP A 590 6.29 35.61 22.30
N MET A 591 7.52 35.13 22.09
CA MET A 591 8.74 35.97 22.12
C MET A 591 8.76 37.05 21.04
N ALA A 592 8.30 36.76 19.81
CA ALA A 592 8.22 37.76 18.76
C ALA A 592 7.19 38.87 19.10
N ARG A 593 6.05 38.49 19.70
CA ARG A 593 5.05 39.43 20.23
C ARG A 593 5.59 40.29 21.37
N LEU A 594 6.31 39.68 22.32
CA LEU A 594 6.97 40.42 23.41
C LEU A 594 8.05 41.37 22.88
N ASN A 595 8.82 40.96 21.88
CA ASN A 595 9.82 41.81 21.24
C ASN A 595 9.18 42.98 20.46
N SER A 596 8.04 42.77 19.80
CA SER A 596 7.26 43.87 19.19
C SER A 596 6.78 44.82 20.26
N ALA A 597 6.01 44.35 21.26
CA ALA A 597 5.49 45.20 22.33
C ALA A 597 6.59 45.93 23.12
N LEU A 598 7.79 45.34 23.24
CA LEU A 598 8.96 46.01 23.80
C LEU A 598 9.49 47.11 22.85
N ALA A 599 9.61 46.84 21.56
CA ALA A 599 10.01 47.83 20.56
C ALA A 599 9.02 49.01 20.49
N ASP A 600 7.72 48.70 20.45
CA ASP A 600 6.60 49.65 20.50
C ASP A 600 6.70 50.51 21.77
N SER A 601 6.85 49.88 22.95
CA SER A 601 7.03 50.60 24.23
C SER A 601 8.32 51.42 24.29
N THR A 602 9.41 51.01 23.62
CA THR A 602 10.62 51.85 23.52
C THR A 602 10.45 53.01 22.55
N ALA A 603 9.65 52.86 21.48
CA ALA A 603 9.32 53.96 20.58
C ALA A 603 8.36 54.96 21.23
N GLU A 604 7.39 54.49 22.03
CA GLU A 604 6.55 55.36 22.88
C GLU A 604 7.39 56.11 23.92
N LYS A 605 8.35 55.45 24.59
CA LYS A 605 9.26 56.13 25.52
C LYS A 605 10.14 57.17 24.84
N ALA A 606 10.75 56.85 23.69
CA ALA A 606 11.54 57.81 22.94
C ALA A 606 10.71 59.03 22.52
N ARG A 607 9.47 58.83 22.04
CA ARG A 607 8.53 59.93 21.76
C ARG A 607 8.20 60.75 23.00
N LEU A 608 7.93 60.12 24.14
CA LEU A 608 7.67 60.82 25.39
C LEU A 608 8.90 61.57 25.91
N GLU A 609 10.12 61.07 25.66
CA GLU A 609 11.38 61.75 25.98
C GLU A 609 11.60 62.97 25.06
N ASP A 610 11.29 62.86 23.76
CA ASP A 610 11.30 63.97 22.79
C ASP A 610 10.21 65.02 23.09
N ASP A 611 8.98 64.60 23.42
CA ASP A 611 7.87 65.47 23.85
C ASP A 611 8.23 66.20 25.14
N VAL A 612 8.81 65.49 26.13
CA VAL A 612 9.30 66.11 27.37
C VAL A 612 10.44 67.10 27.09
N PHE A 613 11.37 66.78 26.18
CA PHE A 613 12.46 67.68 25.81
C PHE A 613 11.95 68.95 25.11
N THR A 614 11.02 68.81 24.15
CA THR A 614 10.42 69.96 23.45
C THR A 614 9.55 70.81 24.38
N LEU A 615 8.79 70.20 25.30
CA LEU A 615 8.06 70.93 26.36
C LEU A 615 9.01 71.68 27.31
N HIS A 616 10.14 71.09 27.70
CA HIS A 616 11.16 71.82 28.48
C HIS A 616 11.73 73.01 27.69
N GLY A 617 11.99 72.85 26.39
CA GLY A 617 12.42 73.94 25.51
C GLY A 617 11.39 75.07 25.42
N GLN A 618 10.10 74.73 25.30
CA GLN A 618 8.99 75.71 25.29
C GLN A 618 8.87 76.43 26.64
N ILE A 619 8.96 75.71 27.77
CA ILE A 619 8.95 76.29 29.11
C ILE A 619 10.15 77.21 29.31
N GLU A 620 11.34 76.82 28.85
CA GLU A 620 12.53 77.68 28.84
C GLU A 620 12.33 78.95 28.01
N GLN A 621 11.72 78.84 26.83
CA GLN A 621 11.43 80.00 25.98
C GLN A 621 10.43 80.95 26.64
N VAL A 622 9.27 80.46 27.09
CA VAL A 622 8.27 81.26 27.82
C VAL A 622 8.89 81.89 29.08
N THR A 623 9.85 81.22 29.73
CA THR A 623 10.61 81.77 30.87
C THR A 623 11.64 82.83 30.47
N LYS A 624 12.15 82.83 29.23
CA LYS A 624 13.01 83.89 28.67
C LYS A 624 12.16 85.09 28.25
N ASP A 625 11.14 84.85 27.42
CA ASP A 625 10.18 85.86 26.96
C ASP A 625 9.54 86.61 28.14
N GLY A 626 9.15 85.88 29.20
CA GLY A 626 8.62 86.47 30.44
C GLY A 626 9.65 87.28 31.26
N LYS A 627 10.94 86.92 31.22
CA LYS A 627 12.01 87.73 31.84
C LYS A 627 12.25 89.01 31.04
N GLU A 628 12.29 88.93 29.71
CA GLU A 628 12.45 90.09 28.84
C GLU A 628 11.31 91.09 29.02
N GLN A 629 10.05 90.60 29.12
CA GLN A 629 8.89 91.43 29.48
C GLN A 629 9.03 92.09 30.85
N VAL A 630 9.51 91.37 31.88
CA VAL A 630 9.76 91.94 33.22
C VAL A 630 10.88 92.99 33.18
N GLU A 631 11.96 92.74 32.46
CA GLU A 631 13.02 93.74 32.28
C GLU A 631 12.53 94.99 31.56
N ASP A 632 11.69 94.86 30.53
CA ASP A 632 11.13 96.00 29.81
C ASP A 632 10.10 96.78 30.64
N LEU A 633 9.34 96.11 31.52
CA LEU A 633 8.51 96.76 32.52
C LEU A 633 9.35 97.51 33.57
N ILE A 634 10.51 96.97 33.98
CA ILE A 634 11.46 97.69 34.85
C ILE A 634 12.02 98.92 34.13
N LYS A 635 12.49 98.77 32.87
CA LYS A 635 12.97 99.90 32.05
C LYS A 635 11.90 100.98 31.84
N GLN A 636 10.61 100.62 31.81
CA GLN A 636 9.49 101.57 31.77
C GLN A 636 9.26 102.23 33.14
N ALA A 637 9.29 101.48 34.24
CA ALA A 637 9.15 102.00 35.59
C ALA A 637 10.27 103.01 35.94
N ASP A 638 11.51 102.73 35.54
CA ASP A 638 12.66 103.63 35.75
C ASP A 638 12.53 104.93 34.95
N LYS A 639 12.04 104.87 33.71
CA LYS A 639 11.71 106.07 32.91
C LYS A 639 10.64 106.91 33.60
N LEU A 640 9.54 106.29 34.04
CA LEU A 640 8.46 106.98 34.77
C LEU A 640 8.94 107.56 36.11
N GLN A 641 9.89 106.92 36.80
CA GLN A 641 10.53 107.48 38.00
C GLN A 641 11.41 108.69 37.67
N ALA A 642 12.19 108.64 36.59
CA ALA A 642 13.01 109.76 36.12
C ALA A 642 12.15 110.96 35.66
N GLU A 643 11.07 110.71 34.92
CA GLU A 643 10.08 111.72 34.52
C GLU A 643 9.40 112.35 35.74
N LYS A 644 8.93 111.53 36.70
CA LYS A 644 8.39 112.00 37.98
C LYS A 644 9.39 112.86 38.74
N HIS A 645 10.67 112.47 38.80
CA HIS A 645 11.72 113.26 39.45
C HIS A 645 11.97 114.58 38.74
N ASN A 646 11.98 114.59 37.40
CA ASN A 646 12.10 115.80 36.58
C ASN A 646 10.92 116.75 36.83
N HIS A 647 9.67 116.25 36.84
CA HIS A 647 8.49 117.05 37.14
C HIS A 647 8.47 117.57 38.58
N LEU A 648 8.94 116.81 39.57
CA LEU A 648 9.14 117.31 40.94
C LEU A 648 10.20 118.42 40.99
N SER A 649 11.32 118.27 40.27
CA SER A 649 12.35 119.32 40.13
C SER A 649 11.81 120.59 39.47
N GLN A 650 10.99 120.45 38.43
CA GLN A 650 10.29 121.56 37.76
C GLN A 650 9.30 122.24 38.73
N SER A 651 8.49 121.46 39.46
CA SER A 651 7.53 121.96 40.43
C SER A 651 8.21 122.73 41.58
N LEU A 652 9.34 122.24 42.09
CA LEU A 652 10.13 122.94 43.11
C LEU A 652 10.73 124.27 42.59
N LYS A 653 11.13 124.34 41.32
CA LYS A 653 11.58 125.60 40.68
C LYS A 653 10.42 126.60 40.52
N LEU A 654 9.24 126.12 40.11
CA LEU A 654 8.03 126.95 40.05
C LEU A 654 7.61 127.45 41.45
N GLU A 655 7.74 126.62 42.49
CA GLU A 655 7.53 127.05 43.87
C GLU A 655 8.53 128.13 44.32
N GLN A 656 9.80 128.05 43.91
CA GLN A 656 10.80 129.08 44.20
C GLN A 656 10.43 130.40 43.53
N GLN A 657 10.09 130.38 42.23
CA GLN A 657 9.61 131.55 41.50
C GLN A 657 8.34 132.16 42.12
N ILE A 658 7.38 131.34 42.56
CA ILE A 658 6.19 131.81 43.27
C ILE A 658 6.53 132.44 44.64
N LYS A 659 7.56 131.93 45.35
CA LYS A 659 8.05 132.51 46.61
C LYS A 659 8.80 133.83 46.38
N GLU A 660 9.47 133.99 45.24
CA GLU A 660 10.10 135.23 44.80
C GLU A 660 9.04 136.30 44.47
N CYS A 661 8.12 136.04 43.55
CA CYS A 661 7.05 136.99 43.20
C CYS A 661 6.18 137.40 44.42
N LYS A 662 6.01 136.52 45.41
CA LYS A 662 5.32 136.85 46.67
C LYS A 662 6.07 137.87 47.53
N LYS A 663 7.42 137.85 47.53
CA LYS A 663 8.23 138.88 48.22
C LYS A 663 8.08 140.24 47.52
N ASP A 664 8.15 140.25 46.20
CA ASP A 664 8.01 141.49 45.40
C ASP A 664 6.65 142.15 45.62
N MET A 665 5.57 141.35 45.61
CA MET A 665 4.22 141.81 45.97
C MET A 665 4.10 142.32 47.41
N GLN A 666 4.86 141.76 48.35
CA GLN A 666 4.83 142.20 49.75
C GLN A 666 5.57 143.53 49.91
N LEU A 667 6.76 143.68 49.30
CA LEU A 667 7.51 144.95 49.26
C LEU A 667 6.68 146.08 48.63
N GLN A 668 5.94 145.80 47.56
CA GLN A 668 5.01 146.77 46.95
C GLN A 668 3.90 147.22 47.92
N LYS A 669 3.34 146.32 48.73
CA LYS A 669 2.30 146.64 49.72
C LYS A 669 2.84 147.43 50.91
N GLU A 670 4.03 147.06 51.40
CA GLU A 670 4.70 147.78 52.49
C GLU A 670 5.07 149.21 52.04
N MET A 671 5.49 149.39 50.77
CA MET A 671 5.71 150.70 50.17
C MET A 671 4.42 151.52 49.97
N GLN A 672 3.28 150.89 49.65
CA GLN A 672 1.98 151.58 49.57
C GLN A 672 1.42 151.99 50.93
N LEU A 673 1.65 151.20 51.98
CA LEU A 673 1.21 151.50 53.35
C LEU A 673 1.98 152.66 54.01
N ALA A 674 3.14 153.04 53.45
CA ALA A 674 3.93 154.19 53.92
C ALA A 674 3.39 155.56 53.45
N LEU A 675 2.34 155.61 52.63
CA LEU A 675 1.95 156.81 51.84
C LEU A 675 0.45 157.19 51.95
N HIS A 676 -0.14 157.21 53.15
CA HIS A 676 -1.44 157.85 53.40
C HIS A 676 -1.56 158.49 54.80
N PRO A 677 -1.79 159.82 54.91
CA PRO A 677 -1.96 160.50 56.19
C PRO A 677 -3.33 161.20 56.37
N GLU A 678 -4.13 160.78 57.35
CA GLU A 678 -5.22 161.60 57.91
C GLU A 678 -5.36 161.38 59.43
N TYR A 679 -5.19 162.44 60.23
CA TYR A 679 -5.83 162.54 61.55
C TYR A 679 -5.82 163.97 62.12
N ARG A 680 -7.00 164.55 62.36
CA ARG A 680 -7.51 164.95 63.70
C ARG A 680 -8.58 166.06 63.61
N GLN A 681 -9.69 165.85 64.31
CA GLN A 681 -10.70 166.87 64.62
C GLN A 681 -10.37 167.56 65.95
N ALA A 682 -10.59 168.87 66.09
CA ALA A 682 -11.04 169.53 67.33
C ALA A 682 -11.28 171.04 67.12
N GLU A 683 -12.52 171.51 67.40
CA GLU A 683 -12.88 172.74 68.13
C GLU A 683 -14.32 173.18 67.78
N SER A 684 -15.28 172.76 68.60
CA SER A 684 -16.73 172.88 68.34
C SER A 684 -17.50 173.76 69.33
N ALA A 685 -16.82 174.35 70.32
CA ALA A 685 -17.46 174.74 71.58
C ALA A 685 -17.96 176.19 71.67
N ALA A 686 -17.34 177.16 70.99
CA ALA A 686 -17.50 178.58 71.33
C ALA A 686 -18.74 179.27 70.73
N LEU A 687 -18.98 179.13 69.42
CA LEU A 687 -19.96 179.95 68.67
C LEU A 687 -21.38 179.36 68.65
N ALA A 688 -21.64 178.25 69.33
CA ALA A 688 -22.91 177.51 69.26
C ALA A 688 -24.14 178.27 69.83
N LYS A 689 -23.94 179.35 70.59
CA LYS A 689 -25.03 180.10 71.24
C LYS A 689 -25.74 181.07 70.29
N GLU A 690 -25.01 181.90 69.55
CA GLU A 690 -25.61 182.86 68.60
C GLU A 690 -26.34 182.15 67.44
N VAL A 691 -25.73 181.06 66.96
CA VAL A 691 -26.28 180.21 65.89
C VAL A 691 -27.64 179.61 66.26
N SER A 692 -27.96 179.48 67.56
CA SER A 692 -29.24 178.90 68.01
C SER A 692 -30.46 179.78 67.73
N ARG A 693 -30.29 181.11 67.58
CA ARG A 693 -31.36 182.03 67.17
C ARG A 693 -31.61 182.03 65.66
N LEU A 694 -30.55 181.82 64.86
CA LEU A 694 -30.65 181.73 63.39
C LEU A 694 -31.05 180.32 62.90
N ARG A 695 -30.79 179.28 63.71
CA ARG A 695 -31.20 177.89 63.42
C ARG A 695 -32.70 177.70 63.26
N LEU A 696 -33.55 178.49 63.93
CA LEU A 696 -35.00 178.30 63.88
C LEU A 696 -35.54 178.54 62.45
N CYS A 697 -35.19 179.67 61.83
CA CYS A 697 -35.59 179.99 60.46
C CYS A 697 -34.91 179.07 59.41
N LEU A 698 -33.72 178.52 59.72
CA LEU A 698 -33.09 177.49 58.87
C LEU A 698 -33.78 176.12 58.97
N SER A 699 -34.39 175.80 60.11
CA SER A 699 -35.02 174.48 60.34
C SER A 699 -36.23 174.23 59.44
N GLU A 700 -37.04 175.26 59.19
CA GLU A 700 -38.21 175.17 58.30
C GLU A 700 -37.79 174.94 56.84
N LEU A 701 -36.68 175.56 56.41
CA LEU A 701 -36.11 175.39 55.08
C LEU A 701 -35.46 173.99 54.91
N HIS A 702 -34.67 173.55 55.91
CA HIS A 702 -34.09 172.20 55.91
C HIS A 702 -35.16 171.09 55.98
N SER A 703 -36.30 171.32 56.64
CA SER A 703 -37.40 170.34 56.65
C SER A 703 -38.01 170.11 55.25
N GLN A 704 -37.90 171.06 54.32
CA GLN A 704 -38.32 170.88 52.93
C GLN A 704 -37.21 170.20 52.11
N GLN A 705 -35.96 170.59 52.33
CA GLN A 705 -34.78 169.99 51.67
C GLN A 705 -34.62 168.49 52.00
N HIS A 706 -34.83 168.09 53.26
CA HIS A 706 -34.71 166.69 53.67
C HIS A 706 -35.81 165.79 53.08
N ARG A 707 -37.05 166.29 52.92
CA ARG A 707 -38.13 165.55 52.25
C ARG A 707 -37.73 165.15 50.82
N LEU A 708 -37.20 166.10 50.05
CA LEU A 708 -36.75 165.85 48.68
C LEU A 708 -35.62 164.80 48.61
N GLN A 709 -34.72 164.80 49.58
CA GLN A 709 -33.66 163.77 49.70
C GLN A 709 -34.22 162.40 50.05
N THR A 710 -35.17 162.31 50.99
CA THR A 710 -35.85 161.03 51.26
C THR A 710 -36.64 160.54 50.06
N ASP A 711 -37.26 161.41 49.27
CA ASP A 711 -38.02 161.02 48.08
C ASP A 711 -37.11 160.48 46.97
N ILE A 712 -35.92 161.06 46.77
CA ILE A 712 -34.90 160.54 45.84
C ILE A 712 -34.29 159.22 46.35
N ALA A 713 -34.01 159.11 47.64
CA ALA A 713 -33.54 157.86 48.25
C ALA A 713 -34.59 156.74 48.14
N ASN A 714 -35.86 157.07 48.39
CA ASN A 714 -37.01 156.18 48.20
C ASN A 714 -37.21 155.83 46.72
N ALA A 715 -36.98 156.74 45.78
CA ALA A 715 -37.02 156.43 44.35
C ALA A 715 -35.94 155.39 43.95
N ILE A 716 -34.75 155.44 44.57
CA ILE A 716 -33.69 154.45 44.32
C ILE A 716 -33.94 153.15 45.07
N ALA A 717 -34.49 153.17 46.29
CA ALA A 717 -34.96 151.96 46.97
C ALA A 717 -36.16 151.32 46.23
N ASN A 718 -37.00 152.14 45.59
CA ASN A 718 -38.06 151.69 44.69
C ASN A 718 -37.49 151.16 43.37
N ARG A 719 -36.35 151.66 42.87
CA ARG A 719 -35.62 151.07 41.75
C ARG A 719 -34.97 149.74 42.14
N GLU A 720 -34.33 149.65 43.31
CA GLU A 720 -33.79 148.38 43.84
C GLU A 720 -34.89 147.36 44.02
N THR A 721 -35.99 147.72 44.70
CA THR A 721 -37.13 146.81 44.84
C THR A 721 -37.89 146.59 43.53
N SER A 722 -37.78 147.44 42.50
CA SER A 722 -38.33 147.17 41.15
C SER A 722 -37.39 146.38 40.24
N VAL A 723 -36.08 146.34 40.51
CA VAL A 723 -35.12 145.43 39.87
C VAL A 723 -35.11 144.08 40.60
N VAL A 724 -35.35 144.05 41.91
CA VAL A 724 -35.57 142.82 42.68
C VAL A 724 -36.96 142.25 42.40
N LYS A 725 -38.03 143.07 42.35
CA LYS A 725 -39.34 142.65 41.81
C LYS A 725 -39.29 142.38 40.31
N GLY A 726 -38.41 143.04 39.56
CA GLY A 726 -38.19 142.78 38.13
C GLY A 726 -37.58 141.40 37.91
N ARG A 727 -36.50 141.08 38.61
CA ARG A 727 -35.86 139.75 38.61
C ARG A 727 -36.70 138.68 39.29
N ALA A 728 -37.51 139.05 40.27
CA ALA A 728 -38.54 138.17 40.82
C ALA A 728 -39.72 138.01 39.84
N MET A 729 -40.02 138.98 38.99
CA MET A 729 -41.02 138.87 37.90
C MET A 729 -40.47 138.15 36.68
N GLU A 730 -39.17 138.17 36.40
CA GLU A 730 -38.54 137.28 35.42
C GLU A 730 -38.62 135.83 35.93
N ARG A 731 -38.23 135.59 37.19
CA ARG A 731 -38.43 134.29 37.86
C ARG A 731 -39.90 133.88 37.95
N LEU A 732 -40.83 134.79 38.26
CA LEU A 732 -42.27 134.52 38.32
C LEU A 732 -42.96 134.51 36.94
N ALA A 733 -42.30 134.95 35.88
CA ALA A 733 -42.73 134.77 34.50
C ALA A 733 -42.28 133.39 33.97
N GLU A 734 -41.10 132.91 34.39
CA GLU A 734 -40.73 131.50 34.26
C GLU A 734 -41.72 130.61 35.07
N ASP A 735 -42.04 130.97 36.33
CA ASP A 735 -43.00 130.20 37.16
C ASP A 735 -44.48 130.34 36.72
N ARG A 736 -44.82 131.20 35.74
CA ARG A 736 -46.18 131.25 35.17
C ARG A 736 -46.46 130.22 34.07
N LYS A 737 -45.51 129.32 33.82
CA LYS A 737 -45.76 127.94 33.35
C LYS A 737 -45.07 126.95 34.29
N GLY A 738 -45.44 127.06 35.58
CA GLY A 738 -44.67 126.57 36.72
C GLY A 738 -44.28 125.09 36.71
N PRO A 739 -42.97 124.79 36.85
CA PRO A 739 -42.46 123.48 37.20
C PRO A 739 -41.74 123.52 38.57
N SER A 740 -42.14 122.66 39.51
CA SER A 740 -41.24 122.29 40.62
C SER A 740 -39.96 121.73 40.00
N GLY A 741 -38.85 122.49 39.99
CA GLY A 741 -37.79 122.29 39.00
C GLY A 741 -36.50 121.67 39.53
N ALA A 742 -36.20 121.74 40.83
CA ALA A 742 -34.94 121.28 41.40
C ALA A 742 -34.96 119.76 41.66
N GLU A 743 -35.87 119.30 42.52
CA GLU A 743 -36.09 117.86 42.71
C GLU A 743 -36.60 117.20 41.44
N HIS A 744 -37.48 117.86 40.68
CA HIS A 744 -37.99 117.26 39.44
C HIS A 744 -36.94 117.22 38.34
N LYS A 745 -35.95 118.13 38.23
CA LYS A 745 -34.82 117.87 37.30
C LYS A 745 -33.96 116.70 37.75
N LYS A 746 -33.80 116.47 39.06
CA LYS A 746 -33.15 115.24 39.54
C LYS A 746 -34.01 113.99 39.29
N ARG A 747 -35.34 114.08 39.45
CA ARG A 747 -36.35 113.06 39.11
C ARG A 747 -36.79 113.02 37.62
N GLN A 748 -36.24 113.87 36.75
CA GLN A 748 -36.40 113.88 35.29
C GLN A 748 -35.10 113.50 34.60
N MET A 749 -33.93 113.74 35.21
CA MET A 749 -32.72 113.03 34.82
C MET A 749 -32.80 111.59 35.33
N LEU A 750 -33.07 111.33 36.60
CA LEU A 750 -33.40 109.97 37.08
C LEU A 750 -34.74 109.47 36.53
N GLY A 751 -35.62 110.32 36.01
CA GLY A 751 -36.90 109.93 35.39
C GLY A 751 -36.83 109.70 33.89
N ALA A 752 -35.90 110.33 33.18
CA ALA A 752 -35.56 110.00 31.79
C ALA A 752 -34.46 108.93 31.73
N LEU A 753 -33.64 108.77 32.76
CA LEU A 753 -32.86 107.55 32.98
C LEU A 753 -33.76 106.42 33.47
N ALA A 754 -34.78 106.62 34.32
CA ALA A 754 -35.73 105.55 34.64
C ALA A 754 -36.75 105.30 33.52
N ALA A 755 -37.13 106.30 32.71
CA ALA A 755 -37.94 106.05 31.52
C ALA A 755 -37.09 105.46 30.39
N SER A 756 -35.83 105.87 30.20
CA SER A 756 -34.92 105.21 29.27
C SER A 756 -34.49 103.83 29.77
N LEU A 757 -34.37 103.60 31.09
CA LEU A 757 -34.16 102.28 31.65
C LEU A 757 -35.45 101.47 31.60
N GLN A 758 -36.65 102.03 31.72
CA GLN A 758 -37.88 101.28 31.45
C GLN A 758 -38.08 101.02 29.95
N GLU A 759 -37.69 101.93 29.05
CA GLU A 759 -37.74 101.71 27.60
C GLU A 759 -36.64 100.72 27.18
N MET A 760 -35.50 100.69 27.86
CA MET A 760 -34.45 99.68 27.68
C MET A 760 -34.79 98.35 28.37
N GLU A 761 -35.35 98.31 29.57
CA GLU A 761 -35.83 97.10 30.26
C GLU A 761 -37.07 96.52 29.57
N LYS A 762 -37.88 97.36 28.92
CA LYS A 762 -39.02 96.95 28.10
C LYS A 762 -38.60 96.59 26.68
N SER A 763 -37.60 97.22 26.07
CA SER A 763 -37.06 96.76 24.77
C SER A 763 -36.13 95.55 24.93
N ILE A 764 -35.43 95.39 26.05
CA ILE A 764 -34.79 94.15 26.51
C ILE A 764 -35.87 93.13 26.84
N GLY A 765 -36.91 93.46 27.60
CA GLY A 765 -38.01 92.55 27.91
C GLY A 765 -38.80 92.13 26.67
N GLU A 766 -38.95 93.00 25.68
CA GLU A 766 -39.51 92.68 24.36
C GLU A 766 -38.50 91.92 23.49
N ALA A 767 -37.19 92.15 23.62
CA ALA A 767 -36.15 91.38 22.94
C ALA A 767 -36.02 89.97 23.54
N ASP A 768 -36.12 89.81 24.85
CA ASP A 768 -36.19 88.55 25.58
C ASP A 768 -37.51 87.85 25.29
N ALA A 769 -38.65 88.56 25.24
CA ALA A 769 -39.90 87.99 24.74
C ALA A 769 -39.79 87.52 23.29
N LYS A 770 -39.14 88.31 22.41
CA LYS A 770 -38.84 87.91 21.02
C LYS A 770 -37.87 86.74 20.96
N VAL A 771 -36.85 86.66 21.83
CA VAL A 771 -35.88 85.56 21.91
C VAL A 771 -36.51 84.29 22.50
N THR A 772 -37.42 84.39 23.47
CA THR A 772 -38.18 83.25 23.97
C THR A 772 -39.23 82.80 22.97
N ALA A 773 -39.88 83.73 22.25
CA ALA A 773 -40.80 83.39 21.16
C ALA A 773 -40.06 82.75 19.97
N LEU A 774 -38.87 83.25 19.60
CA LEU A 774 -38.01 82.66 18.57
C LEU A 774 -37.44 81.31 19.01
N LYS A 775 -37.09 81.12 20.29
CA LYS A 775 -36.70 79.80 20.84
C LYS A 775 -37.87 78.82 20.88
N ALA A 776 -39.08 79.28 21.19
CA ALA A 776 -40.29 78.47 21.13
C ALA A 776 -40.65 78.11 19.68
N GLN A 777 -40.57 79.06 18.75
CA GLN A 777 -40.71 78.81 17.31
C GLN A 777 -39.61 77.90 16.77
N GLN A 778 -38.37 78.01 17.27
CA GLN A 778 -37.29 77.10 16.89
C GLN A 778 -37.56 75.69 17.41
N ALA A 779 -37.95 75.51 18.68
CA ALA A 779 -38.32 74.21 19.23
C ALA A 779 -39.55 73.59 18.53
N GLU A 780 -40.54 74.42 18.16
CA GLU A 780 -41.70 74.01 17.37
C GLU A 780 -41.28 73.60 15.94
N LEU A 781 -40.41 74.37 15.27
CA LEU A 781 -39.88 74.04 13.95
C LEU A 781 -38.95 72.82 13.98
N ASP A 782 -38.18 72.61 15.04
CA ASP A 782 -37.35 71.41 15.25
C ASP A 782 -38.25 70.18 15.52
N SER A 783 -39.36 70.35 16.25
CA SER A 783 -40.38 69.30 16.44
C SER A 783 -41.11 68.97 15.13
N GLN A 784 -41.50 69.98 14.35
CA GLN A 784 -42.10 69.81 13.03
C GLN A 784 -41.11 69.18 12.04
N ALA A 785 -39.84 69.58 12.07
CA ALA A 785 -38.78 68.96 11.26
C ALA A 785 -38.49 67.51 11.71
N GLY A 786 -38.64 67.19 13.00
CA GLY A 786 -38.61 65.83 13.52
C GLY A 786 -39.75 64.99 12.96
N ALA A 787 -40.99 65.47 13.08
CA ALA A 787 -42.18 64.80 12.54
C ALA A 787 -42.12 64.64 11.01
N ILE A 788 -41.63 65.65 10.27
CA ILE A 788 -41.44 65.57 8.81
C ILE A 788 -40.35 64.56 8.46
N ARG A 789 -39.27 64.42 9.24
CA ARG A 789 -38.26 63.36 9.02
C ARG A 789 -38.84 61.98 9.25
N GLN A 790 -39.55 61.77 10.36
CA GLN A 790 -40.23 60.51 10.67
C GLN A 790 -41.22 60.15 9.55
N HIS A 791 -42.04 61.11 9.10
CA HIS A 791 -42.96 60.89 7.99
C HIS A 791 -42.27 60.62 6.64
N CYS A 792 -41.12 61.26 6.38
CA CYS A 792 -40.27 60.93 5.24
C CYS A 792 -39.53 59.58 5.37
N GLU A 793 -39.43 59.01 6.57
CA GLU A 793 -38.87 57.68 6.82
C GLU A 793 -39.96 56.60 6.70
N GLU A 794 -41.17 56.87 7.21
CA GLU A 794 -42.40 56.10 6.97
C GLU A 794 -42.69 55.96 5.46
N LEU A 795 -42.83 57.09 4.75
CA LEU A 795 -43.09 57.10 3.29
C LEU A 795 -42.01 56.39 2.47
N ARG A 796 -40.76 56.31 2.96
CA ARG A 796 -39.70 55.53 2.31
C ARG A 796 -39.86 54.04 2.56
N GLN A 797 -40.22 53.64 3.78
CA GLN A 797 -40.51 52.23 4.09
C GLN A 797 -41.73 51.75 3.30
N GLU A 798 -42.80 52.55 3.21
CA GLU A 798 -43.95 52.27 2.34
C GLU A 798 -43.52 52.15 0.87
N GLN A 799 -42.69 53.07 0.35
CA GLN A 799 -42.19 53.01 -1.02
C GLN A 799 -41.29 51.78 -1.29
N GLU A 800 -40.47 51.36 -0.32
CA GLU A 800 -39.64 50.17 -0.40
C GLU A 800 -40.49 48.88 -0.32
N GLU A 801 -41.53 48.84 0.50
CA GLU A 801 -42.48 47.72 0.58
C GLU A 801 -43.35 47.61 -0.68
N GLU A 802 -43.91 48.70 -1.21
CA GLU A 802 -44.61 48.73 -2.49
C GLU A 802 -43.67 48.30 -3.64
N GLY A 803 -42.44 48.81 -3.66
CA GLY A 803 -41.42 48.41 -4.63
C GLY A 803 -41.13 46.91 -4.56
N ALA A 804 -40.98 46.36 -3.36
CA ALA A 804 -40.77 44.92 -3.13
C ALA A 804 -42.02 44.09 -3.48
N ALA A 805 -43.23 44.63 -3.35
CA ALA A 805 -44.48 43.98 -3.77
C ALA A 805 -44.60 43.95 -5.30
N VAL A 806 -44.33 45.07 -5.98
CA VAL A 806 -44.29 45.17 -7.44
C VAL A 806 -43.22 44.25 -8.03
N ALA A 807 -42.05 44.15 -7.38
CA ALA A 807 -41.00 43.20 -7.75
C ALA A 807 -41.49 41.74 -7.70
N ARG A 808 -42.12 41.32 -6.60
CA ARG A 808 -42.70 39.96 -6.45
C ARG A 808 -43.80 39.67 -7.48
N LEU A 809 -44.69 40.63 -7.72
CA LEU A 809 -45.79 40.49 -8.69
C LEU A 809 -45.27 40.41 -10.13
N THR A 810 -44.24 41.19 -10.48
CA THR A 810 -43.61 41.12 -11.80
C THR A 810 -42.82 39.82 -12.00
N ASP A 811 -42.14 39.30 -10.97
CA ASP A 811 -41.50 37.98 -11.00
C ASP A 811 -42.52 36.84 -11.17
N SER A 812 -43.65 36.87 -10.45
CA SER A 812 -44.74 35.88 -10.60
C SER A 812 -45.34 35.91 -12.01
N LYS A 813 -45.62 37.11 -12.53
CA LYS A 813 -46.13 37.31 -13.90
C LYS A 813 -45.15 36.79 -14.96
N CYS A 814 -43.85 36.99 -14.78
CA CYS A 814 -42.83 36.39 -15.64
C CYS A 814 -42.86 34.86 -15.58
N GLN A 815 -42.95 34.26 -14.39
CA GLN A 815 -43.06 32.80 -14.23
C GLN A 815 -44.30 32.21 -14.91
N GLU A 816 -45.46 32.87 -14.80
CA GLU A 816 -46.69 32.46 -15.50
C GLU A 816 -46.57 32.57 -17.03
N LEU A 817 -45.97 33.65 -17.55
CA LEU A 817 -45.67 33.82 -18.98
C LEU A 817 -44.67 32.77 -19.49
N ILE A 818 -43.72 32.34 -18.65
CA ILE A 818 -42.76 31.27 -18.93
C ILE A 818 -43.44 29.91 -19.00
N CYS A 819 -44.31 29.60 -18.03
CA CYS A 819 -45.08 28.36 -17.99
C CYS A 819 -46.05 28.25 -19.18
N THR A 820 -46.77 29.33 -19.50
CA THR A 820 -47.68 29.37 -20.66
C THR A 820 -46.93 29.32 -21.99
N ALA A 821 -45.79 30.00 -22.14
CA ALA A 821 -44.94 29.89 -23.33
C ALA A 821 -44.38 28.46 -23.50
N ARG A 822 -43.98 27.80 -22.40
CA ARG A 822 -43.55 26.38 -22.42
C ARG A 822 -44.70 25.47 -22.86
N ALA A 823 -45.90 25.65 -22.31
CA ALA A 823 -47.09 24.89 -22.69
C ALA A 823 -47.43 25.07 -24.19
N GLN A 824 -47.45 26.32 -24.69
CA GLN A 824 -47.68 26.63 -26.11
C GLN A 824 -46.61 26.02 -27.03
N ARG A 825 -45.33 26.00 -26.62
CA ARG A 825 -44.27 25.32 -27.39
C ARG A 825 -44.46 23.81 -27.40
N SER A 826 -44.83 23.19 -26.27
CA SER A 826 -45.13 21.75 -26.25
C SER A 826 -46.35 21.40 -27.10
N ALA A 827 -47.41 22.23 -27.07
CA ALA A 827 -48.58 22.06 -27.93
C ALA A 827 -48.19 22.09 -29.41
N LYS A 828 -47.40 23.09 -29.84
CA LYS A 828 -46.87 23.15 -31.22
C LYS A 828 -45.99 21.95 -31.58
N TRP A 829 -45.16 21.44 -30.67
CA TRP A 829 -44.39 20.22 -30.91
C TRP A 829 -45.30 18.99 -31.10
N TYR A 830 -46.37 18.86 -30.33
CA TYR A 830 -47.36 17.79 -30.51
C TYR A 830 -48.20 17.97 -31.78
N GLU A 831 -48.52 19.20 -32.19
CA GLU A 831 -49.15 19.53 -33.48
C GLU A 831 -48.23 19.19 -34.67
N GLU A 832 -46.94 19.52 -34.60
CA GLU A 832 -45.94 19.19 -35.62
C GLU A 832 -45.64 17.68 -35.68
N ALA A 833 -45.73 16.97 -34.54
CA ALA A 833 -45.68 15.51 -34.48
C ALA A 833 -46.91 14.87 -35.13
N ALA A 834 -48.12 15.34 -34.79
CA ALA A 834 -49.38 14.88 -35.38
C ALA A 834 -49.47 15.19 -36.88
N ALA A 835 -48.86 16.29 -37.33
CA ALA A 835 -48.71 16.64 -38.74
C ALA A 835 -47.58 15.86 -39.46
N GLY A 836 -46.88 14.95 -38.78
CA GLY A 836 -45.84 14.09 -39.37
C GLY A 836 -44.56 14.81 -39.80
N LYS A 837 -44.31 16.04 -39.32
CA LYS A 837 -43.19 16.89 -39.78
C LYS A 837 -41.90 16.70 -38.97
N LEU A 838 -41.98 16.10 -37.79
CA LEU A 838 -40.82 15.87 -36.92
C LEU A 838 -39.99 14.66 -37.37
N SER A 839 -38.84 14.96 -37.99
CA SER A 839 -37.87 13.95 -38.46
C SER A 839 -37.05 13.37 -37.30
N LEU A 840 -37.55 12.27 -36.72
CA LEU A 840 -36.85 11.45 -35.73
C LEU A 840 -35.60 10.80 -36.37
N THR A 841 -34.44 11.43 -36.18
CA THR A 841 -33.14 10.92 -36.63
C THR A 841 -32.18 10.72 -35.45
N GLU A 842 -31.25 9.76 -35.60
CA GLU A 842 -30.30 9.31 -34.57
C GLU A 842 -29.29 10.39 -34.10
N ASN A 843 -29.39 11.62 -34.60
CA ASN A 843 -28.61 12.76 -34.14
C ASN A 843 -29.26 13.55 -32.99
N LEU A 844 -30.45 13.15 -32.50
CA LEU A 844 -31.12 13.75 -31.35
C LEU A 844 -30.19 13.93 -30.14
N GLU A 845 -29.41 12.90 -29.77
CA GLU A 845 -28.41 13.02 -28.69
C GLU A 845 -27.34 14.08 -28.97
N ARG A 846 -26.81 14.14 -30.20
CA ARG A 846 -25.77 15.12 -30.56
C ARG A 846 -26.33 16.53 -30.60
N GLN A 847 -27.60 16.69 -30.98
CA GLN A 847 -28.30 17.97 -30.93
C GLN A 847 -28.60 18.38 -29.49
N LEU A 848 -29.10 17.48 -28.63
CA LEU A 848 -29.26 17.72 -27.19
C LEU A 848 -27.95 18.10 -26.49
N LYS A 849 -26.86 17.37 -26.76
CA LYS A 849 -25.53 17.67 -26.22
C LYS A 849 -25.02 19.05 -26.68
N ARG A 850 -25.26 19.43 -27.95
CA ARG A 850 -24.96 20.78 -28.47
C ARG A 850 -25.88 21.88 -27.94
N ALA A 851 -27.13 21.57 -27.64
CA ALA A 851 -28.10 22.50 -27.08
C ALA A 851 -27.77 22.80 -25.61
N ARG A 852 -27.55 21.76 -24.79
CA ARG A 852 -27.04 21.87 -23.41
C ARG A 852 -25.70 22.61 -23.35
N ALA A 853 -24.74 22.29 -24.23
CA ALA A 853 -23.46 23.02 -24.28
C ALA A 853 -23.57 24.49 -24.74
N LYS A 854 -24.71 24.90 -25.34
CA LYS A 854 -25.04 26.32 -25.55
C LYS A 854 -25.81 26.93 -24.39
N HIS A 855 -26.64 26.13 -23.70
CA HIS A 855 -27.38 26.53 -22.52
C HIS A 855 -26.42 26.90 -21.38
N GLU A 856 -25.48 26.02 -21.02
CA GLU A 856 -24.50 26.31 -19.96
C GLU A 856 -23.70 27.57 -20.31
N ARG A 857 -23.13 27.68 -21.52
CA ARG A 857 -22.40 28.90 -21.94
C ARG A 857 -23.22 30.20 -21.89
N LEU A 858 -24.54 30.14 -22.07
CA LEU A 858 -25.42 31.30 -21.92
C LEU A 858 -25.77 31.56 -20.45
N LYS A 859 -25.89 30.51 -19.64
CA LYS A 859 -26.02 30.59 -18.18
C LYS A 859 -24.76 31.21 -17.57
N ASP A 860 -23.58 30.64 -17.84
CA ASP A 860 -22.27 31.11 -17.39
C ASP A 860 -22.06 32.60 -17.75
N ALA A 861 -22.42 33.00 -18.98
CA ALA A 861 -22.32 34.39 -19.43
C ALA A 861 -23.33 35.33 -18.72
N LEU A 862 -24.57 34.89 -18.49
CA LEU A 862 -25.59 35.69 -17.80
C LEU A 862 -25.35 35.76 -16.28
N GLU A 863 -24.73 34.75 -15.69
CA GLU A 863 -24.27 34.75 -14.30
C GLU A 863 -23.08 35.72 -14.15
N GLY A 864 -22.07 35.67 -15.03
CA GLY A 864 -20.98 36.64 -15.02
C GLY A 864 -21.41 38.10 -15.25
N ILE A 865 -22.41 38.35 -16.11
CA ILE A 865 -22.98 39.72 -16.28
C ILE A 865 -23.80 40.14 -15.04
N ALA A 866 -24.41 39.19 -14.31
CA ALA A 866 -25.12 39.49 -13.06
C ALA A 866 -24.17 39.74 -11.88
N GLU A 867 -22.94 39.21 -11.94
CA GLU A 867 -21.84 39.52 -11.02
C GLU A 867 -21.22 40.88 -11.32
N SER A 868 -21.02 41.26 -12.60
CA SER A 868 -20.46 42.57 -12.97
C SER A 868 -21.46 43.73 -12.80
N HIS A 869 -22.76 43.49 -12.96
CA HIS A 869 -23.80 44.53 -12.91
C HIS A 869 -24.97 44.14 -11.99
N PRO A 870 -24.80 44.25 -10.65
CA PRO A 870 -25.80 43.80 -9.68
C PRO A 870 -27.15 44.52 -9.82
N GLU A 871 -27.16 45.78 -10.28
CA GLU A 871 -28.37 46.57 -10.58
C GLU A 871 -29.29 45.89 -11.61
N VAL A 872 -28.73 45.13 -12.56
CA VAL A 872 -29.47 44.45 -13.63
C VAL A 872 -29.75 42.99 -13.26
N SER A 873 -29.28 42.50 -12.10
CA SER A 873 -29.33 41.08 -11.73
C SER A 873 -30.75 40.50 -11.65
N GLN A 874 -31.77 41.29 -11.34
CA GLN A 874 -33.17 40.83 -11.35
C GLN A 874 -33.71 40.64 -12.78
N GLU A 875 -33.41 41.55 -13.71
CA GLU A 875 -33.73 41.41 -15.13
C GLU A 875 -32.96 40.25 -15.78
N LEU A 876 -31.71 40.02 -15.38
CA LEU A 876 -30.90 38.89 -15.84
C LEU A 876 -31.46 37.54 -15.34
N ARG A 877 -31.93 37.47 -14.08
CA ARG A 877 -32.65 36.29 -13.55
C ARG A 877 -33.96 36.03 -14.32
N ARG A 878 -34.71 37.09 -14.67
CA ARG A 878 -35.91 36.99 -15.54
C ARG A 878 -35.54 36.44 -16.92
N ALA A 879 -34.47 36.96 -17.53
CA ALA A 879 -33.97 36.50 -18.84
C ALA A 879 -33.51 35.03 -18.82
N LEU A 880 -32.79 34.60 -17.78
CA LEU A 880 -32.42 33.19 -17.55
C LEU A 880 -33.64 32.28 -17.49
N MET A 881 -34.62 32.62 -16.65
CA MET A 881 -35.87 31.87 -16.51
C MET A 881 -36.65 31.81 -17.84
N HIS A 882 -36.66 32.90 -18.62
CA HIS A 882 -37.20 32.90 -19.98
C HIS A 882 -36.40 31.99 -20.93
N HIS A 883 -35.07 31.92 -20.83
CA HIS A 883 -34.26 31.03 -21.68
C HIS A 883 -34.49 29.54 -21.40
N MET A 884 -34.66 29.16 -20.12
CA MET A 884 -34.98 27.77 -19.73
C MET A 884 -36.25 27.23 -20.39
N SER A 885 -37.22 28.10 -20.72
CA SER A 885 -38.44 27.71 -21.44
C SER A 885 -38.22 27.30 -22.91
N ALA A 886 -37.03 27.55 -23.48
CA ALA A 886 -36.75 27.39 -24.90
C ALA A 886 -36.16 26.03 -25.28
N GLN A 887 -35.79 25.18 -24.32
CA GLN A 887 -35.15 23.88 -24.58
C GLN A 887 -35.83 22.73 -23.81
N ALA A 888 -36.02 21.59 -24.49
CA ALA A 888 -36.48 20.28 -23.98
C ALA A 888 -37.89 20.20 -23.33
N PRO A 889 -38.88 19.63 -24.05
CA PRO A 889 -40.14 19.18 -23.47
C PRO A 889 -40.01 17.74 -22.90
N ASP A 890 -39.08 17.49 -21.98
CA ASP A 890 -38.87 16.13 -21.46
C ASP A 890 -38.38 16.05 -19.99
N GLN A 891 -39.27 16.45 -19.06
CA GLN A 891 -39.23 16.09 -17.63
C GLN A 891 -40.67 15.90 -17.07
N ALA A 892 -41.58 15.38 -17.89
CA ALA A 892 -43.02 15.24 -17.55
C ALA A 892 -43.52 13.78 -17.55
N ALA A 893 -42.64 12.80 -17.77
CA ALA A 893 -42.98 11.37 -17.82
C ALA A 893 -42.91 10.66 -16.45
N GLY A 894 -42.72 11.41 -15.35
CA GLY A 894 -42.51 10.87 -14.00
C GLY A 894 -43.66 11.07 -13.00
N ALA A 895 -44.83 11.55 -13.44
CA ALA A 895 -45.94 11.92 -12.56
C ALA A 895 -47.33 11.68 -13.20
N GLN A 896 -47.66 10.43 -13.55
CA GLN A 896 -49.03 10.05 -13.92
C GLN A 896 -49.79 9.44 -12.75
N THR A 897 -50.63 10.24 -12.09
CA THR A 897 -51.95 9.86 -11.56
C THR A 897 -52.65 11.12 -11.03
N GLY A 898 -53.96 11.29 -11.28
CA GLY A 898 -54.74 12.41 -10.70
C GLY A 898 -55.32 13.46 -11.66
N ALA A 899 -55.34 13.22 -12.98
CA ALA A 899 -56.11 14.07 -13.89
C ALA A 899 -57.62 13.79 -13.78
N GLN A 900 -58.34 14.58 -12.99
CA GLN A 900 -59.80 14.72 -13.10
C GLN A 900 -60.16 16.14 -13.56
N SER A 901 -61.01 16.21 -14.58
CA SER A 901 -61.45 17.45 -15.21
C SER A 901 -62.81 17.89 -14.68
N ALA A 902 -62.94 19.15 -14.26
CA ALA A 902 -64.23 19.87 -14.28
C ALA A 902 -64.08 21.40 -14.25
N ARG A 903 -64.44 22.03 -15.38
CA ARG A 903 -65.29 23.24 -15.50
C ARG A 903 -64.95 24.52 -14.71
N ILE A 904 -64.57 25.54 -15.49
CA ILE A 904 -64.96 26.94 -15.29
C ILE A 904 -66.50 27.05 -15.22
N PRO A 905 -67.04 27.92 -14.35
CA PRO A 905 -68.00 28.92 -14.85
C PRO A 905 -67.54 30.36 -14.51
N LEU A 906 -67.81 31.28 -15.43
CA LEU A 906 -67.71 32.73 -15.20
C LEU A 906 -68.97 33.22 -14.48
N THR A 907 -68.83 34.08 -13.48
CA THR A 907 -69.89 35.04 -13.09
C THR A 907 -69.30 36.23 -12.34
N GLU A 908 -69.01 37.26 -13.13
CA GLU A 908 -69.18 38.70 -12.90
C GLU A 908 -69.63 39.29 -11.54
N VAL A 909 -69.17 40.54 -11.35
CA VAL A 909 -69.67 41.65 -10.49
C VAL A 909 -69.27 41.66 -9.00
N ALA A 910 -68.55 42.75 -8.66
CA ALA A 910 -68.57 43.63 -7.48
C ALA A 910 -69.10 43.09 -6.12
N ASP A 911 -68.53 43.48 -4.97
CA ASP A 911 -68.23 44.89 -4.65
C ASP A 911 -67.17 45.11 -3.55
N ALA A 912 -66.80 46.39 -3.37
CA ALA A 912 -66.23 47.02 -2.17
C ALA A 912 -65.04 46.39 -1.40
N ASN A 913 -63.89 47.07 -1.53
CA ASN A 913 -62.95 47.37 -0.44
C ASN A 913 -63.58 47.42 0.97
N VAL A 914 -62.83 46.96 1.99
CA VAL A 914 -62.24 47.83 3.04
C VAL A 914 -61.35 47.04 4.02
N ALA A 915 -60.11 47.52 4.15
CA ALA A 915 -59.19 47.54 5.30
C ALA A 915 -58.86 46.31 6.19
N SER A 916 -57.54 46.20 6.43
CA SER A 916 -56.88 46.13 7.75
C SER A 916 -57.03 44.90 8.68
N GLU A 917 -55.88 44.26 8.89
CA GLU A 917 -55.21 44.09 10.20
C GLU A 917 -55.65 43.03 11.23
N THR A 918 -54.60 42.46 11.84
CA THR A 918 -54.52 41.88 13.20
C THR A 918 -55.45 40.74 13.59
N GLN A 919 -54.83 39.59 13.84
CA GLN A 919 -55.19 38.79 15.02
C GLN A 919 -53.95 38.13 15.63
N GLU A 920 -53.21 38.88 16.46
CA GLU A 920 -52.56 38.24 17.60
C GLU A 920 -53.65 37.80 18.59
N GLY A 921 -53.53 36.58 19.11
CA GLY A 921 -54.48 35.99 20.05
C GLY A 921 -53.79 34.89 20.87
N PRO A 922 -53.88 34.85 22.22
CA PRO A 922 -52.77 34.31 23.01
C PRO A 922 -53.09 33.06 23.83
N ASN A 923 -52.03 32.52 24.47
CA ASN A 923 -52.06 31.69 25.68
C ASN A 923 -52.81 30.35 25.65
N ALA A 924 -52.04 29.25 25.59
CA ALA A 924 -52.29 28.09 26.44
C ALA A 924 -51.00 27.29 26.71
N SER A 925 -50.57 27.24 27.96
CA SER A 925 -49.53 26.30 28.43
C SER A 925 -50.15 24.96 28.82
N LEU A 926 -49.45 23.84 28.58
CA LEU A 926 -48.96 22.98 29.68
C LEU A 926 -48.15 21.75 29.21
N SER A 927 -47.19 21.39 30.04
CA SER A 927 -46.31 20.22 30.03
C SER A 927 -47.00 18.85 30.10
N THR A 928 -46.34 17.77 29.65
CA THR A 928 -45.69 16.75 30.53
C THR A 928 -45.12 15.55 29.77
N SER A 929 -44.13 14.87 30.38
CA SER A 929 -43.70 13.46 30.21
C SER A 929 -43.27 12.99 28.79
N GLU A 930 -42.17 12.26 28.55
CA GLU A 930 -41.39 11.27 29.33
C GLU A 930 -42.13 9.98 29.74
N VAL A 931 -41.44 8.84 29.56
CA VAL A 931 -41.75 7.49 30.08
C VAL A 931 -43.05 6.80 29.60
N THR A 932 -42.91 5.86 28.65
CA THR A 932 -43.13 4.41 28.87
C THR A 932 -42.57 3.66 27.63
N ALA A 933 -41.51 2.85 27.69
CA ALA A 933 -41.26 1.60 28.44
C ALA A 933 -41.99 0.38 27.83
N ALA A 934 -41.41 -0.83 27.72
CA ALA A 934 -40.18 -1.34 28.34
C ALA A 934 -39.51 -2.48 27.52
N LEU A 935 -38.31 -2.88 27.97
CA LEU A 935 -37.57 -4.13 27.68
C LEU A 935 -37.00 -4.25 26.24
N GLU A 936 -35.85 -4.91 26.01
CA GLU A 936 -35.03 -5.73 26.92
C GLU A 936 -33.51 -5.44 26.77
N ASN A 937 -32.67 -6.11 27.57
CA ASN A 937 -31.32 -5.67 27.92
C ASN A 937 -30.23 -6.71 27.63
N MET A 938 -28.98 -6.23 27.45
CA MET A 938 -27.70 -6.96 27.62
C MET A 938 -27.35 -8.20 26.77
N GLN A 939 -26.15 -8.09 26.15
CA GLN A 939 -25.08 -9.11 26.09
C GLN A 939 -25.19 -10.37 25.20
N ALA A 940 -23.99 -10.86 24.84
CA ALA A 940 -23.65 -12.23 24.45
C ALA A 940 -24.16 -12.77 23.10
N ARG A 941 -23.54 -12.32 22.00
CA ARG A 941 -22.76 -13.20 21.12
C ARG A 941 -21.71 -12.46 20.32
#